data_AF-A0A926ZKM4-F1
#
_entry.id   AF-A0A926ZKM4-F1
#
_cell.length_a   1.000
_cell.length_b   1.000
_cell.length_c   1.000
_cell.angle_alpha   90.00
_cell.angle_beta   90.00
_cell.angle_gamma   90.00
#
_symmetry.space_group_name_H-M   'P 1'
#
loop_
_entity.id
_entity.type
_entity.pdbx_description
1 polymer ?
#
loop_
_entity_poly.entity_id
_entity_poly.type
_entity_poly.pdbx_seq_one_letter_code
_entity_poly.pdbx_strand_id
1 'polypeptide(L)'
;MPNINADIVAGLETTQQFIDLVGLELGLADDDSLNSIGVFTLDAASVTIDGENYSFELGVTIAVDHDEEGEATQELSGTLTIDVTKQNQIYKAVYKGQITIPTSDTDNLIFDIQYQAKTEVGQTTKLIVGQLNTKLEQNIGNVNFADLFSKISPELGNLVPEELLDGFSLNQNLLFVIKVSDTSTTPTKKKMIFGIGFNNNIGFNNNIAFSEIPLISNQLPADILTSQFTIELILSLQKFEQKELKTINGFLQELGAGIKIQPPSSSANELNRGASIAAYFNIGGYIRAWLTPLKRRTGSGSITGSGSISPSPAPSGASLAASRQFSSQSPIASPTSEQPIVVKSSLTATICQRLQSLLKWLKAKFGIQSDTLPQTEEFSLKPQAEIWNPGSRSFAQSEELPVKQRTAIRNIGTRLAPSGEFRLVASPRTTTPEEDTPITIADNGAWLTVQKSFGTIHLEKVGLIYKTGEIHLTPQFIVQVSDFSLVLNGLSISTPLTNFNPQFNLDGFGLTYEKNSLNIAGAFLRKERADYEEYLGMVTLGMQTKGSGGKQKSLSLSAVGAYAYYGNEPSLFLYLAVDYPLGGPPEIFVTGLAGGFGYNRDLIVPPLGEITEFPLVAQALSGVGDLSGDPGEIINEQIESLSRYIPISLDAGFLAIGIKFTTYKLLDSFALLTLALSENNFELNLIGISTLVVPPSTSSSIDPVAVVQLALQARFSLAEGLLLVQAELTPNSYILSQKCHLTGGFAAAFWFAGEHEGDFVITLGGYHPSFKVPTHYPTVPRLGFNWQLDSHTSITGEGYFALCSHAVMAGGSLSFRYKSGSVHAFFEVGADFLICWKPYYYDISARIRISGGIGIISISLGVELHLWGPELGGKAKIDLWIASATVKFGDQGSRDPLPIAWDEFKSSFLPQDTEICSIAASKGLVKQITRGEEEIWIINPKTLELVTDSFIPSKKAFTWEKEESIETNTGFAINPMGINSDELETTHKVTISKDGNSEDAKAKFSFAPVTKAAPTAIWGKPNLTDKGRLKLPEVNGQQFENGVFSGFRIIPAESPKAGESNSIGVEHLQNETSLIDDRYSWQTLEKFVASPDYTEEIEKRDRIRETITTNSQRDALLQALGFAPSQVQIDSAIADSFVFAPQVK
;
A
#
# COMPACT_ATOMS: atom_id res chain seq x y z
N MET A 1 -35.81 10.08 23.56
CA MET A 1 -37.25 9.82 23.49
C MET A 1 -37.88 10.87 22.60
N PRO A 2 -38.35 10.50 21.41
CA PRO A 2 -39.28 11.34 20.65
C PRO A 2 -40.59 11.64 21.42
N ASN A 3 -40.77 11.02 22.60
CA ASN A 3 -42.02 10.94 23.33
C ASN A 3 -42.02 11.51 24.76
N ILE A 4 -40.92 12.10 25.30
CA ILE A 4 -41.03 12.80 26.60
C ILE A 4 -41.84 14.07 26.37
N ASN A 5 -43.09 14.08 26.80
CA ASN A 5 -43.96 15.25 26.81
C ASN A 5 -44.15 15.75 28.25
N ALA A 6 -44.81 16.90 28.39
CA ALA A 6 -45.06 17.51 29.70
C ALA A 6 -45.80 16.55 30.66
N ASP A 7 -46.66 15.67 30.14
CA ASP A 7 -47.47 14.75 30.93
C ASP A 7 -46.65 13.58 31.50
N ILE A 8 -45.67 13.06 30.76
CA ILE A 8 -44.75 12.01 31.24
C ILE A 8 -43.80 12.58 32.30
N VAL A 9 -43.28 13.80 32.09
CA VAL A 9 -42.42 14.47 33.08
C VAL A 9 -43.19 14.77 34.37
N ALA A 10 -44.47 15.13 34.26
CA ALA A 10 -45.34 15.38 35.42
C ALA A 10 -45.71 14.11 36.22
N GLY A 11 -45.55 12.91 35.64
CA GLY A 11 -45.88 11.63 36.27
C GLY A 11 -44.69 10.87 36.88
N LEU A 12 -43.48 11.42 36.80
CA LEU A 12 -42.28 10.82 37.41
C LEU A 12 -42.15 11.29 38.86
N GLU A 13 -42.49 10.42 39.82
CA GLU A 13 -42.44 10.75 41.26
C GLU A 13 -41.13 10.30 41.92
N THR A 14 -40.39 9.38 41.31
CA THR A 14 -39.12 8.85 41.84
C THR A 14 -38.02 8.75 40.79
N THR A 15 -36.76 8.83 41.24
CA THR A 15 -35.58 8.63 40.39
C THR A 15 -35.56 7.24 39.72
N GLN A 16 -36.05 6.20 40.41
CA GLN A 16 -36.12 4.85 39.86
C GLN A 16 -37.09 4.75 38.68
N GLN A 17 -38.27 5.37 38.77
CA GLN A 17 -39.23 5.40 37.66
C GLN A 17 -38.65 6.09 36.41
N PHE A 18 -37.80 7.09 36.61
CA PHE A 18 -37.08 7.73 35.51
C PHE A 18 -35.99 6.81 34.95
N ILE A 19 -35.22 6.11 35.80
CA ILE A 19 -34.22 5.12 35.38
C ILE A 19 -34.87 4.00 34.55
N ASP A 20 -35.98 3.44 35.02
CA ASP A 20 -36.70 2.36 34.35
C ASP A 20 -37.26 2.83 32.99
N LEU A 21 -37.79 4.05 32.93
CA LEU A 21 -38.26 4.67 31.69
C LEU A 21 -37.11 4.84 30.68
N VAL A 22 -35.95 5.33 31.15
CA VAL A 22 -34.74 5.49 30.33
C VAL A 22 -34.21 4.15 29.85
N GLY A 23 -34.16 3.12 30.72
CA GLY A 23 -33.74 1.77 30.37
C GLY A 23 -34.64 1.14 29.30
N LEU A 24 -35.96 1.26 29.44
CA LEU A 24 -36.93 0.79 28.43
C LEU A 24 -36.75 1.52 27.08
N GLU A 25 -36.50 2.82 27.12
CA GLU A 25 -36.34 3.62 25.91
C GLU A 25 -35.03 3.38 25.19
N LEU A 26 -33.94 3.12 25.91
CA LEU A 26 -32.68 2.67 25.31
C LEU A 26 -32.73 1.20 24.85
N GLY A 27 -33.78 0.46 25.19
CA GLY A 27 -33.92 -0.96 24.85
C GLY A 27 -33.01 -1.87 25.69
N LEU A 28 -32.76 -1.47 26.93
CA LEU A 28 -31.88 -2.13 27.89
C LEU A 28 -32.62 -3.07 28.86
N ALA A 29 -33.95 -3.12 28.81
CA ALA A 29 -34.74 -4.01 29.68
C ALA A 29 -34.42 -5.51 29.43
N ASP A 30 -34.33 -6.25 30.53
CA ASP A 30 -33.84 -7.63 30.66
C ASP A 30 -34.38 -8.57 29.57
N ASP A 31 -33.49 -9.01 28.70
CA ASP A 31 -33.69 -10.18 27.85
C ASP A 31 -32.40 -11.00 27.90
N ASP A 32 -32.37 -11.98 28.81
CA ASP A 32 -31.26 -12.89 29.12
C ASP A 32 -30.77 -13.73 27.92
N SER A 33 -31.41 -13.61 26.76
CA SER A 33 -31.18 -14.48 25.60
C SER A 33 -30.20 -13.96 24.55
N LEU A 34 -29.53 -12.83 24.77
CA LEU A 34 -28.76 -12.12 23.73
C LEU A 34 -27.29 -11.79 24.07
N ASN A 35 -26.71 -12.40 25.10
CA ASN A 35 -25.40 -12.02 25.64
C ASN A 35 -24.21 -12.45 24.74
N SER A 36 -23.82 -11.56 23.83
CA SER A 36 -22.39 -11.37 23.45
C SER A 36 -21.83 -10.05 23.99
N ILE A 37 -22.65 -9.27 24.71
CA ILE A 37 -22.33 -8.03 25.43
C ILE A 37 -23.21 -8.11 26.68
N GLY A 38 -22.64 -8.06 27.89
CA GLY A 38 -23.41 -8.33 29.10
C GLY A 38 -24.35 -7.19 29.52
N VAL A 39 -24.91 -7.34 30.72
CA VAL A 39 -26.05 -6.57 31.24
C VAL A 39 -25.68 -5.09 31.44
N PHE A 40 -26.52 -4.18 30.92
CA PHE A 40 -26.41 -2.73 31.12
C PHE A 40 -27.20 -2.34 32.38
N THR A 41 -26.53 -1.83 33.40
CA THR A 41 -27.15 -1.25 34.60
C THR A 41 -27.02 0.28 34.60
N LEU A 42 -28.06 0.97 35.08
CA LEU A 42 -28.13 2.43 35.18
C LEU A 42 -28.21 2.81 36.66
N ASP A 43 -27.22 3.55 37.15
CA ASP A 43 -27.15 4.05 38.53
C ASP A 43 -27.37 5.58 38.57
N ALA A 44 -27.99 6.10 39.62
CA ALA A 44 -28.40 7.51 39.69
C ALA A 44 -27.22 8.48 39.91
N ALA A 45 -27.11 9.60 39.16
CA ALA A 45 -26.04 10.59 39.38
C ALA A 45 -26.52 12.02 39.73
N SER A 46 -27.38 12.71 38.96
CA SER A 46 -27.89 14.05 39.37
C SER A 46 -28.97 14.61 38.44
N VAL A 47 -29.70 15.66 38.85
CA VAL A 47 -30.60 16.44 37.98
C VAL A 47 -30.34 17.93 38.15
N THR A 48 -30.08 18.61 37.04
CA THR A 48 -29.94 20.07 36.97
C THR A 48 -31.11 20.68 36.21
N ILE A 49 -31.76 21.69 36.79
CA ILE A 49 -32.94 22.36 36.22
C ILE A 49 -32.59 23.82 35.93
N ASP A 50 -32.71 24.25 34.67
CA ASP A 50 -32.54 25.63 34.24
C ASP A 50 -33.78 26.10 33.45
N GLY A 51 -34.71 26.73 34.16
CA GLY A 51 -36.00 27.16 33.60
C GLY A 51 -36.88 25.97 33.18
N GLU A 52 -37.22 25.89 31.89
CA GLU A 52 -37.97 24.77 31.29
C GLU A 52 -37.06 23.71 30.65
N ASN A 53 -35.74 23.76 30.91
CA ASN A 53 -34.77 22.78 30.46
C ASN A 53 -34.29 21.91 31.64
N TYR A 54 -34.14 20.62 31.40
CA TYR A 54 -33.71 19.63 32.39
C TYR A 54 -32.48 18.90 31.87
N SER A 55 -31.46 18.70 32.71
CA SER A 55 -30.31 17.85 32.39
C SER A 55 -30.18 16.78 33.46
N PHE A 56 -30.26 15.51 33.07
CA PHE A 56 -30.15 14.36 33.96
C PHE A 56 -28.80 13.68 33.74
N GLU A 57 -28.08 13.36 34.79
CA GLU A 57 -26.85 12.58 34.73
C GLU A 57 -27.07 11.23 35.42
N LEU A 58 -26.65 10.16 34.76
CA LEU A 58 -26.79 8.77 35.20
C LEU A 58 -25.42 8.10 35.08
N GLY A 59 -25.03 7.31 36.08
CA GLY A 59 -23.95 6.34 35.93
C GLY A 59 -24.42 5.16 35.09
N VAL A 60 -23.54 4.62 34.26
CA VAL A 60 -23.80 3.45 33.44
C VAL A 60 -22.73 2.42 33.77
N THR A 61 -23.13 1.20 34.07
CA THR A 61 -22.19 0.08 34.22
C THR A 61 -22.60 -1.02 33.25
N ILE A 62 -21.63 -1.60 32.56
CA ILE A 62 -21.82 -2.68 31.60
C ILE A 62 -20.99 -3.85 32.09
N ALA A 63 -21.64 -4.90 32.57
CA ALA A 63 -20.97 -6.17 32.78
C ALA A 63 -20.52 -6.70 31.41
N VAL A 64 -19.23 -6.89 31.20
CA VAL A 64 -18.64 -7.42 29.94
C VAL A 64 -18.44 -8.92 30.04
N ASP A 65 -18.15 -9.40 31.24
CA ASP A 65 -17.92 -10.80 31.54
C ASP A 65 -18.53 -11.12 32.90
N HIS A 66 -18.92 -12.38 33.09
CA HIS A 66 -19.52 -12.88 34.32
C HIS A 66 -18.75 -14.10 34.80
N ASP A 67 -18.65 -14.28 36.12
CA ASP A 67 -18.17 -15.54 36.67
C ASP A 67 -19.26 -16.63 36.61
N GLU A 68 -18.91 -17.83 37.06
CA GLU A 68 -19.83 -18.97 37.14
C GLU A 68 -21.03 -18.72 38.10
N GLU A 69 -20.97 -17.66 38.93
CA GLU A 69 -22.01 -17.25 39.88
C GLU A 69 -22.91 -16.12 39.30
N GLY A 70 -22.59 -15.61 38.11
CA GLY A 70 -23.33 -14.55 37.42
C GLY A 70 -22.96 -13.13 37.84
N GLU A 71 -21.99 -12.98 38.75
CA GLU A 71 -21.45 -11.69 39.16
C GLU A 71 -20.50 -11.16 38.07
N ALA A 72 -20.52 -9.86 37.83
CA ALA A 72 -19.72 -9.25 36.78
C ALA A 72 -18.22 -9.31 37.14
N THR A 73 -17.41 -10.02 36.35
CA THR A 73 -15.95 -10.11 36.53
C THR A 73 -15.20 -9.00 35.83
N GLN A 74 -15.84 -8.40 34.82
CA GLN A 74 -15.34 -7.22 34.14
C GLN A 74 -16.51 -6.26 33.92
N GLU A 75 -16.34 -5.01 34.35
CA GLU A 75 -17.33 -3.96 34.17
C GLU A 75 -16.73 -2.78 33.41
N LEU A 76 -17.48 -2.25 32.44
CA LEU A 76 -17.20 -0.95 31.85
C LEU A 76 -18.08 0.08 32.54
N SER A 77 -17.47 1.14 33.03
CA SER A 77 -18.20 2.25 33.64
C SER A 77 -18.32 3.41 32.66
N GLY A 78 -19.40 4.15 32.80
CA GLY A 78 -19.72 5.28 31.96
C GLY A 78 -20.71 6.22 32.61
N THR A 79 -21.02 7.30 31.90
CA THR A 79 -22.04 8.27 32.26
C THR A 79 -23.00 8.45 31.10
N LEU A 80 -24.26 8.73 31.40
CA LEU A 80 -25.30 9.08 30.44
C LEU A 80 -25.94 10.38 30.91
N THR A 81 -25.79 11.43 30.11
CA THR A 81 -26.45 12.71 30.26
C THR A 81 -27.65 12.83 29.33
N ILE A 82 -28.81 13.22 29.86
CA ILE A 82 -30.05 13.43 29.10
C ILE A 82 -30.43 14.89 29.22
N ASP A 83 -30.25 15.67 28.16
CA ASP A 83 -30.63 17.08 28.07
C ASP A 83 -32.03 17.21 27.44
N VAL A 84 -33.04 17.58 28.22
CA VAL A 84 -34.40 17.85 27.75
C VAL A 84 -34.59 19.35 27.60
N THR A 85 -34.78 19.82 26.36
CA THR A 85 -34.96 21.24 26.03
C THR A 85 -36.32 21.49 25.39
N LYS A 86 -36.99 22.60 25.75
CA LYS A 86 -38.29 22.94 25.16
C LYS A 86 -38.11 23.80 23.91
N GLN A 87 -38.61 23.33 22.77
CA GLN A 87 -38.63 24.07 21.50
C GLN A 87 -40.05 24.09 20.94
N ASN A 88 -40.62 25.27 20.69
CA ASN A 88 -41.96 25.42 20.11
C ASN A 88 -43.09 24.62 20.82
N GLN A 89 -43.12 24.62 22.16
CA GLN A 89 -44.06 23.84 23.00
C GLN A 89 -43.87 22.31 22.94
N ILE A 90 -42.80 21.83 22.33
CA ILE A 90 -42.44 20.41 22.26
C ILE A 90 -41.13 20.22 23.02
N TYR A 91 -41.08 19.26 23.94
CA TYR A 91 -39.85 18.88 24.62
C TYR A 91 -39.01 17.96 23.72
N LYS A 92 -37.73 18.28 23.57
CA LYS A 92 -36.76 17.49 22.80
C LYS A 92 -35.64 17.05 23.74
N ALA A 93 -35.53 15.74 23.91
CA ALA A 93 -34.48 15.11 24.70
C ALA A 93 -33.28 14.73 23.80
N VAL A 94 -32.08 15.13 24.19
CA VAL A 94 -30.79 14.77 23.59
C VAL A 94 -30.04 13.89 24.58
N TYR A 95 -29.63 12.72 24.14
CA TYR A 95 -28.95 11.70 24.96
C TYR A 95 -27.49 11.72 24.57
N LYS A 96 -26.63 12.00 25.53
CA LYS A 96 -25.18 11.97 25.40
C LYS A 96 -24.64 11.10 26.51
N GLY A 97 -23.47 10.52 26.35
CA GLY A 97 -22.82 9.80 27.43
C GLY A 97 -21.37 9.60 27.14
N GLN A 98 -20.66 9.02 28.08
CA GLN A 98 -19.30 8.53 27.90
C GLN A 98 -19.20 7.12 28.46
N ILE A 99 -18.69 6.17 27.68
CA ILE A 99 -18.25 4.87 28.21
C ILE A 99 -16.73 4.89 28.28
N THR A 100 -16.18 4.46 29.40
CA THR A 100 -14.75 4.34 29.60
C THR A 100 -14.37 2.88 29.45
N ILE A 101 -13.40 2.61 28.57
CA ILE A 101 -12.87 1.28 28.28
C ILE A 101 -11.42 1.24 28.76
N PRO A 102 -11.11 0.51 29.83
CA PRO A 102 -9.76 0.48 30.38
C PRO A 102 -8.81 -0.27 29.45
N THR A 103 -7.73 0.39 29.04
CA THR A 103 -6.70 -0.21 28.16
C THR A 103 -5.44 -0.63 28.90
N SER A 104 -5.10 0.03 30.01
CA SER A 104 -4.01 -0.33 30.93
C SER A 104 -4.35 0.18 32.35
N ASP A 105 -3.46 0.00 33.33
CA ASP A 105 -3.65 0.48 34.71
C ASP A 105 -3.69 2.02 34.82
N THR A 106 -3.23 2.74 33.78
CA THR A 106 -3.17 4.21 33.74
C THR A 106 -3.92 4.83 32.57
N ASP A 107 -4.29 4.04 31.55
CA ASP A 107 -4.85 4.55 30.30
C ASP A 107 -6.25 4.00 30.01
N ASN A 108 -7.16 4.91 29.69
CA ASN A 108 -8.55 4.64 29.39
C ASN A 108 -8.93 5.20 28.03
N LEU A 109 -9.68 4.43 27.24
CA LEU A 109 -10.34 4.93 26.04
C LEU A 109 -11.74 5.41 26.39
N ILE A 110 -12.02 6.66 26.12
CA ILE A 110 -13.34 7.25 26.41
C ILE A 110 -14.12 7.32 25.11
N PHE A 111 -15.31 6.72 25.06
CA PHE A 111 -16.22 6.76 23.92
C PHE A 111 -17.40 7.67 24.23
N ASP A 112 -17.59 8.74 23.45
CA ASP A 112 -18.80 9.55 23.50
C ASP A 112 -19.98 8.76 22.90
N ILE A 113 -21.03 8.55 23.69
CA ILE A 113 -22.24 7.82 23.31
C ILE A 113 -23.31 8.81 22.87
N GLN A 114 -24.01 8.46 21.80
CA GLN A 114 -25.18 9.18 21.32
C GLN A 114 -26.30 8.20 20.98
N TYR A 115 -27.54 8.60 21.26
CA TYR A 115 -28.72 7.78 20.99
C TYR A 115 -29.71 8.50 20.06
N GLN A 116 -30.25 7.77 19.09
CA GLN A 116 -31.34 8.23 18.24
C GLN A 116 -32.34 7.11 17.96
N ALA A 117 -33.62 7.46 17.94
CA ALA A 117 -34.70 6.57 17.53
C ALA A 117 -35.35 7.11 16.24
N LYS A 118 -35.62 6.21 15.30
CA LYS A 118 -36.33 6.51 14.06
C LYS A 118 -37.46 5.51 13.87
N THR A 119 -38.68 6.02 13.72
CA THR A 119 -39.88 5.22 13.48
C THR A 119 -40.27 5.30 12.02
N GLU A 120 -40.28 4.16 11.33
CA GLU A 120 -40.72 4.03 9.93
C GLU A 120 -41.76 2.90 9.85
N VAL A 121 -42.95 3.20 9.31
CA VAL A 121 -44.03 2.23 8.96
C VAL A 121 -44.19 1.09 9.99
N GLY A 122 -44.56 1.43 11.23
CA GLY A 122 -44.88 0.45 12.28
C GLY A 122 -43.69 -0.24 12.96
N GLN A 123 -42.45 0.13 12.61
CA GLN A 123 -41.23 -0.36 13.25
C GLN A 123 -40.41 0.80 13.80
N THR A 124 -39.99 0.71 15.07
CA THR A 124 -39.07 1.67 15.67
C THR A 124 -37.66 1.08 15.69
N THR A 125 -36.74 1.73 14.98
CA THR A 125 -35.31 1.40 15.03
C THR A 125 -34.63 2.37 15.98
N LYS A 126 -33.99 1.82 17.01
CA LYS A 126 -33.19 2.57 17.97
C LYS A 126 -31.71 2.32 17.69
N LEU A 127 -30.91 3.37 17.67
CA LEU A 127 -29.48 3.33 17.40
C LEU A 127 -28.72 3.96 18.57
N ILE A 128 -27.75 3.23 19.11
CA ILE A 128 -26.75 3.74 20.05
C ILE A 128 -25.42 3.76 19.29
N VAL A 129 -24.77 4.91 19.22
CA VAL A 129 -23.46 5.06 18.59
C VAL A 129 -22.48 5.51 19.66
N GLY A 130 -21.41 4.74 19.86
CA GLY A 130 -20.26 5.18 20.63
C GLY A 130 -19.12 5.56 19.70
N GLN A 131 -18.54 6.74 19.86
CA GLN A 131 -17.41 7.21 19.08
C GLN A 131 -16.24 7.53 20.01
N LEU A 132 -15.04 7.07 19.67
CA LEU A 132 -13.85 7.35 20.48
C LEU A 132 -13.61 8.87 20.59
N ASN A 133 -13.45 9.36 21.81
CA ASN A 133 -13.19 10.76 22.12
C ASN A 133 -11.70 11.07 21.99
N THR A 134 -11.32 11.59 20.82
CA THR A 134 -9.93 11.91 20.48
C THR A 134 -9.47 13.29 20.96
N LYS A 135 -10.30 14.04 21.69
CA LYS A 135 -10.01 15.42 22.14
C LYS A 135 -9.41 15.50 23.54
N LEU A 136 -9.46 14.41 24.29
CA LEU A 136 -8.83 14.29 25.60
C LEU A 136 -7.36 13.89 25.37
N GLU A 137 -6.40 14.50 26.08
CA GLU A 137 -4.97 14.13 26.04
C GLU A 137 -4.76 12.74 26.64
N GLN A 138 -5.25 11.71 25.93
CA GLN A 138 -5.09 10.31 26.29
C GLN A 138 -3.77 9.82 25.73
N ASN A 139 -2.97 9.12 26.53
CA ASN A 139 -1.71 8.53 26.10
C ASN A 139 -2.01 7.25 25.31
N ILE A 140 -2.48 7.40 24.07
CA ILE A 140 -2.90 6.29 23.21
C ILE A 140 -1.62 5.63 22.65
N GLY A 141 -1.04 4.72 23.44
CA GLY A 141 0.07 3.87 23.02
C GLY A 141 -0.32 2.86 21.93
N ASN A 142 0.57 1.90 21.64
CA ASN A 142 0.25 0.75 20.79
C ASN A 142 -0.69 -0.21 21.54
N VAL A 143 -1.99 0.11 21.56
CA VAL A 143 -3.00 -0.81 22.06
C VAL A 143 -3.38 -1.78 20.94
N ASN A 144 -3.24 -3.08 21.22
CA ASN A 144 -3.59 -4.15 20.29
C ASN A 144 -5.11 -4.18 20.07
N PHE A 145 -5.58 -4.18 18.81
CA PHE A 145 -7.01 -4.18 18.50
C PHE A 145 -7.73 -5.43 19.02
N ALA A 146 -7.08 -6.60 19.04
CA ALA A 146 -7.65 -7.78 19.68
C ALA A 146 -7.77 -7.61 21.21
N ASP A 147 -6.83 -6.92 21.85
CA ASP A 147 -6.93 -6.57 23.28
C ASP A 147 -8.10 -5.62 23.54
N LEU A 148 -8.24 -4.56 22.74
CA LEU A 148 -9.36 -3.64 22.81
C LEU A 148 -10.70 -4.36 22.60
N PHE A 149 -10.86 -5.11 21.52
CA PHE A 149 -12.14 -5.74 21.21
C PHE A 149 -12.51 -6.83 22.21
N SER A 150 -11.54 -7.62 22.69
CA SER A 150 -11.80 -8.61 23.75
C SER A 150 -12.20 -7.98 25.09
N LYS A 151 -11.76 -6.75 25.39
CA LYS A 151 -12.19 -5.98 26.57
C LYS A 151 -13.61 -5.40 26.45
N ILE A 152 -14.17 -5.38 25.24
CA ILE A 152 -15.55 -4.92 24.97
C ILE A 152 -16.50 -6.10 24.80
N SER A 153 -16.03 -7.16 24.14
CA SER A 153 -16.68 -8.47 24.07
C SER A 153 -15.63 -9.52 23.67
N PRO A 154 -15.43 -10.58 24.46
CA PRO A 154 -14.51 -11.67 24.13
C PRO A 154 -14.78 -12.31 22.75
N GLU A 155 -16.03 -12.30 22.26
CA GLU A 155 -16.39 -12.82 20.95
C GLU A 155 -15.85 -11.97 19.78
N LEU A 156 -15.71 -10.65 19.96
CA LEU A 156 -15.24 -9.74 18.92
C LEU A 156 -13.77 -9.98 18.56
N GLY A 157 -12.93 -10.28 19.56
CA GLY A 157 -11.50 -10.54 19.34
C GLY A 157 -11.24 -11.71 18.39
N ASN A 158 -12.16 -12.67 18.32
CA ASN A 158 -12.04 -13.85 17.45
C ASN A 158 -12.40 -13.61 15.98
N LEU A 159 -13.05 -12.48 15.67
CA LEU A 159 -13.54 -12.14 14.32
C LEU A 159 -12.53 -11.35 13.49
N VAL A 160 -11.45 -10.85 14.10
CA VAL A 160 -10.38 -10.10 13.43
C VAL A 160 -9.29 -11.07 12.92
N PRO A 161 -8.86 -10.98 11.64
CA PRO A 161 -7.70 -11.74 11.14
C PRO A 161 -6.42 -11.39 11.90
N GLU A 162 -5.59 -12.40 12.20
CA GLU A 162 -4.35 -12.23 12.98
C GLU A 162 -3.36 -11.30 12.27
N GLU A 163 -3.38 -11.29 10.93
CA GLU A 163 -2.53 -10.45 10.08
C GLU A 163 -2.86 -8.95 10.17
N LEU A 164 -4.00 -8.58 10.75
CA LEU A 164 -4.41 -7.20 11.01
C LEU A 164 -4.17 -6.77 12.46
N LEU A 165 -3.50 -7.57 13.30
CA LEU A 165 -3.31 -7.28 14.73
C LEU A 165 -1.99 -6.56 15.06
N ASP A 166 -0.94 -6.76 14.25
CA ASP A 166 0.42 -6.25 14.53
C ASP A 166 0.75 -4.91 13.86
N GLY A 167 -0.19 -4.30 13.12
CA GLY A 167 0.07 -3.14 12.25
C GLY A 167 -0.67 -1.84 12.58
N PHE A 168 -1.52 -1.79 13.61
CA PHE A 168 -2.43 -0.66 13.81
C PHE A 168 -2.31 -0.02 15.20
N SER A 169 -2.03 1.29 15.26
CA SER A 169 -2.06 2.10 16.49
C SER A 169 -3.44 2.77 16.67
N LEU A 170 -3.97 2.83 17.89
CA LEU A 170 -5.33 3.32 18.23
C LEU A 170 -5.61 4.81 18.01
N ASN A 171 -4.72 5.53 17.35
CA ASN A 171 -4.95 6.91 16.92
C ASN A 171 -5.97 7.04 15.76
N GLN A 172 -6.76 5.99 15.54
CA GLN A 172 -7.72 5.84 14.47
C GLN A 172 -9.10 6.34 14.92
N ASN A 173 -9.96 6.68 13.96
CA ASN A 173 -11.36 6.85 14.30
C ASN A 173 -11.91 5.46 14.63
N LEU A 174 -12.43 5.28 15.85
CA LEU A 174 -13.18 4.08 16.23
C LEU A 174 -14.62 4.46 16.52
N LEU A 175 -15.55 3.65 16.03
CA LEU A 175 -16.94 3.71 16.45
C LEU A 175 -17.53 2.33 16.64
N PHE A 176 -18.59 2.29 17.42
CA PHE A 176 -19.52 1.18 17.42
C PHE A 176 -20.95 1.67 17.26
N VAL A 177 -21.79 0.82 16.66
CA VAL A 177 -23.21 1.03 16.48
C VAL A 177 -23.95 -0.17 17.04
N ILE A 178 -24.85 0.05 17.98
CA ILE A 178 -25.82 -0.93 18.44
C ILE A 178 -27.18 -0.55 17.87
N LYS A 179 -27.76 -1.45 17.08
CA LYS A 179 -29.11 -1.36 16.54
C LYS A 179 -30.04 -2.21 17.36
N VAL A 180 -31.08 -1.60 17.94
CA VAL A 180 -32.18 -2.29 18.61
C VAL A 180 -33.43 -2.11 17.76
N SER A 181 -34.04 -3.21 17.33
CA SER A 181 -35.27 -3.18 16.53
C SER A 181 -36.43 -3.72 17.35
N ASP A 182 -37.45 -2.90 17.55
CA ASP A 182 -38.68 -3.27 18.23
C ASP A 182 -39.78 -3.57 17.21
N THR A 183 -40.42 -4.72 17.35
CA THR A 183 -41.55 -5.16 16.52
C THR A 183 -42.60 -5.76 17.43
N SER A 184 -43.88 -5.43 17.22
CA SER A 184 -45.00 -5.86 18.06
C SER A 184 -45.24 -7.39 18.13
N THR A 185 -44.43 -8.21 17.45
CA THR A 185 -44.66 -9.65 17.25
C THR A 185 -43.43 -10.55 17.45
N THR A 186 -42.22 -10.01 17.66
CA THR A 186 -40.98 -10.81 17.87
C THR A 186 -40.07 -10.19 18.93
N PRO A 187 -39.29 -11.01 19.68
CA PRO A 187 -38.36 -10.51 20.70
C PRO A 187 -37.33 -9.54 20.10
N THR A 188 -36.92 -8.57 20.91
CA THR A 188 -36.07 -7.44 20.53
C THR A 188 -34.74 -7.92 19.96
N LYS A 189 -34.50 -7.75 18.64
CA LYS A 189 -33.21 -8.13 18.05
C LYS A 189 -32.22 -6.98 18.17
N LYS A 190 -31.16 -7.20 18.97
CA LYS A 190 -29.98 -6.32 19.05
C LYS A 190 -28.94 -6.77 18.02
N LYS A 191 -28.39 -5.83 17.24
CA LYS A 191 -27.27 -6.08 16.33
C LYS A 191 -26.17 -5.05 16.55
N MET A 192 -24.90 -5.44 16.38
CA MET A 192 -23.77 -4.54 16.59
C MET A 192 -22.80 -4.52 15.41
N ILE A 193 -22.31 -3.33 15.10
CA ILE A 193 -21.21 -3.09 14.16
C ILE A 193 -20.13 -2.29 14.88
N PHE A 194 -18.87 -2.67 14.72
CA PHE A 194 -17.74 -1.80 14.98
C PHE A 194 -17.16 -1.34 13.67
N GLY A 195 -16.89 -0.04 13.57
CA GLY A 195 -16.15 0.55 12.48
C GLY A 195 -14.82 1.05 13.01
N ILE A 196 -13.76 0.75 12.27
CA ILE A 196 -12.46 1.36 12.42
C ILE A 196 -12.20 2.09 11.12
N GLY A 197 -12.14 3.41 11.21
CA GLY A 197 -11.67 4.21 10.11
C GLY A 197 -10.17 4.27 10.15
N PHE A 198 -9.50 4.02 9.03
CA PHE A 198 -8.05 4.20 8.92
C PHE A 198 -7.72 5.70 8.96
N ASN A 199 -7.79 6.28 10.16
CA ASN A 199 -7.31 7.61 10.45
C ASN A 199 -5.90 7.49 11.00
N ASN A 200 -4.93 8.08 10.32
CA ASN A 200 -3.60 8.22 10.88
C ASN A 200 -3.58 9.55 11.64
N ASN A 201 -2.83 9.64 12.73
CA ASN A 201 -2.72 10.81 13.63
C ASN A 201 -2.03 12.04 12.96
N ILE A 202 -2.44 12.38 11.73
CA ILE A 202 -1.83 13.35 10.80
C ILE A 202 -2.90 14.32 10.24
N GLY A 203 -4.05 14.45 10.90
CA GLY A 203 -5.01 15.52 10.62
C GLY A 203 -5.88 15.35 9.36
N PHE A 204 -6.12 14.12 8.92
CA PHE A 204 -7.15 13.84 7.92
C PHE A 204 -8.43 13.32 8.61
N ASN A 205 -9.59 13.49 7.98
CA ASN A 205 -10.72 12.60 8.25
C ASN A 205 -10.46 11.27 7.50
N ASN A 206 -11.28 10.22 7.68
CA ASN A 206 -11.17 8.90 6.99
C ASN A 206 -11.34 8.96 5.46
N ASN A 207 -11.05 10.10 4.86
CA ASN A 207 -11.37 10.49 3.53
C ASN A 207 -10.09 11.07 2.92
N ILE A 208 -9.56 10.42 1.89
CA ILE A 208 -8.58 11.07 1.02
C ILE A 208 -9.37 12.07 0.18
N ALA A 209 -9.53 13.28 0.71
CA ALA A 209 -10.14 14.36 -0.05
C ALA A 209 -9.12 14.82 -1.09
N PHE A 210 -9.53 14.87 -2.35
CA PHE A 210 -8.64 15.32 -3.43
C PHE A 210 -8.20 16.80 -3.26
N SER A 211 -8.89 17.55 -2.40
CA SER A 211 -8.55 18.91 -1.93
C SER A 211 -7.40 18.97 -0.92
N GLU A 212 -7.04 17.86 -0.29
CA GLU A 212 -5.99 17.76 0.75
C GLU A 212 -4.64 17.30 0.19
N ILE A 213 -4.60 16.88 -1.08
CA ILE A 213 -3.36 16.57 -1.76
C ILE A 213 -2.63 17.90 -1.99
N PRO A 214 -1.45 18.11 -1.37
CA PRO A 214 -0.72 19.35 -1.58
C PRO A 214 -0.51 19.55 -3.07
N LEU A 215 -0.42 20.81 -3.52
CA LEU A 215 -0.07 21.22 -4.89
C LEU A 215 -1.27 21.26 -5.86
N ILE A 216 -2.26 20.37 -5.72
CA ILE A 216 -3.31 20.09 -6.72
C ILE A 216 -4.64 20.80 -6.43
N SER A 217 -4.85 21.15 -5.16
CA SER A 217 -6.16 21.54 -4.60
C SER A 217 -6.75 22.84 -5.16
N ASN A 218 -5.93 23.73 -5.70
CA ASN A 218 -6.37 25.04 -6.18
C ASN A 218 -6.72 25.07 -7.67
N GLN A 219 -6.64 23.95 -8.39
CA GLN A 219 -6.98 23.89 -9.83
C GLN A 219 -8.00 22.80 -10.18
N LEU A 220 -8.40 21.94 -9.23
CA LEU A 220 -9.45 20.95 -9.46
C LEU A 220 -10.83 21.65 -9.59
N PRO A 221 -11.71 21.18 -10.50
CA PRO A 221 -13.12 21.56 -10.54
C PRO A 221 -13.82 21.33 -9.19
N ALA A 222 -14.79 22.19 -8.83
CA ALA A 222 -15.44 22.17 -7.51
C ALA A 222 -16.16 20.86 -7.16
N ASP A 223 -16.67 20.15 -8.17
CA ASP A 223 -17.29 18.83 -8.08
C ASP A 223 -16.26 17.71 -7.82
N ILE A 224 -15.06 17.82 -8.40
CA ILE A 224 -13.96 16.87 -8.16
C ILE A 224 -13.31 17.14 -6.79
N LEU A 225 -13.27 18.39 -6.32
CA LEU A 225 -12.79 18.76 -4.99
C LEU A 225 -13.58 18.11 -3.84
N THR A 226 -14.85 17.73 -4.10
CA THR A 226 -15.69 17.00 -3.14
C THR A 226 -15.57 15.48 -3.24
N SER A 227 -14.72 14.98 -4.15
CA SER A 227 -14.46 13.55 -4.30
C SER A 227 -13.78 13.00 -3.05
N GLN A 228 -14.19 11.81 -2.64
CA GLN A 228 -13.76 11.17 -1.40
C GLN A 228 -13.46 9.69 -1.65
N PHE A 229 -12.33 9.22 -1.15
CA PHE A 229 -12.02 7.80 -1.04
C PHE A 229 -11.79 7.44 0.41
N THR A 230 -12.52 6.44 0.88
CA THR A 230 -12.53 6.01 2.27
C THR A 230 -12.37 4.50 2.27
N ILE A 231 -11.44 4.00 3.08
CA ILE A 231 -11.35 2.58 3.42
C ILE A 231 -11.58 2.49 4.92
N GLU A 232 -12.33 1.48 5.36
CA GLU A 232 -12.66 1.23 6.75
C GLU A 232 -12.61 -0.27 7.01
N LEU A 233 -12.17 -0.67 8.20
CA LEU A 233 -12.35 -2.02 8.69
C LEU A 233 -13.66 -2.07 9.47
N ILE A 234 -14.56 -2.95 9.05
CA ILE A 234 -15.87 -3.12 9.67
C ILE A 234 -15.93 -4.52 10.28
N LEU A 235 -16.26 -4.58 11.57
CA LEU A 235 -16.51 -5.81 12.30
C LEU A 235 -18.00 -5.89 12.61
N SER A 236 -18.63 -6.99 12.26
CA SER A 236 -20.05 -7.18 12.52
C SER A 236 -20.31 -8.43 13.34
N LEU A 237 -21.10 -8.30 14.41
CA LEU A 237 -21.49 -9.44 15.25
C LEU A 237 -22.67 -10.23 14.65
N GLN A 238 -23.43 -9.60 13.76
CA GLN A 238 -24.59 -10.21 13.10
C GLN A 238 -24.62 -9.77 11.64
N LYS A 239 -25.44 -10.44 10.82
CA LYS A 239 -25.66 -10.01 9.43
C LYS A 239 -26.46 -8.69 9.39
N PHE A 240 -26.02 -7.73 8.58
CA PHE A 240 -26.73 -6.49 8.29
C PHE A 240 -27.16 -6.41 6.83
N GLU A 241 -28.43 -6.11 6.61
CA GLU A 241 -29.00 -5.87 5.29
C GLU A 241 -28.67 -4.45 4.80
N GLN A 242 -28.66 -4.25 3.48
CA GLN A 242 -28.40 -2.92 2.90
C GLN A 242 -29.32 -1.82 3.44
N LYS A 243 -30.60 -2.14 3.68
CA LYS A 243 -31.56 -1.17 4.24
C LYS A 243 -31.15 -0.77 5.66
N GLU A 244 -30.66 -1.70 6.47
CA GLU A 244 -30.19 -1.44 7.82
C GLU A 244 -28.92 -0.57 7.80
N LEU A 245 -27.96 -0.90 6.93
CA LEU A 245 -26.74 -0.10 6.75
C LEU A 245 -27.03 1.31 6.23
N LYS A 246 -28.02 1.48 5.35
CA LYS A 246 -28.46 2.80 4.89
C LYS A 246 -29.03 3.64 6.03
N THR A 247 -29.81 3.04 6.93
CA THR A 247 -30.33 3.72 8.13
C THR A 247 -29.21 4.10 9.09
N ILE A 248 -28.25 3.18 9.32
CA ILE A 248 -27.08 3.43 10.18
C ILE A 248 -26.21 4.55 9.60
N ASN A 249 -25.89 4.51 8.31
CA ASN A 249 -25.08 5.53 7.65
C ASN A 249 -25.74 6.92 7.64
N GLY A 250 -27.06 6.97 7.46
CA GLY A 250 -27.81 8.22 7.59
C GLY A 250 -27.67 8.84 8.98
N PHE A 251 -27.73 8.00 10.02
CA PHE A 251 -27.51 8.43 11.40
C PHE A 251 -26.07 8.90 11.64
N LEU A 252 -25.07 8.13 11.22
CA LEU A 252 -23.65 8.50 11.34
C LEU A 252 -23.34 9.85 10.66
N GLN A 253 -24.02 10.16 9.56
CA GLN A 253 -23.90 11.47 8.89
C GLN A 253 -24.54 12.61 9.69
N GLU A 254 -25.71 12.38 10.30
CA GLU A 254 -26.35 13.37 11.19
C GLU A 254 -25.50 13.66 12.43
N LEU A 255 -24.78 12.66 12.95
CA LEU A 255 -23.86 12.81 14.08
C LEU A 255 -22.52 13.45 13.72
N GLY A 256 -22.18 13.55 12.43
CA GLY A 256 -20.85 13.95 11.99
C GLY A 256 -19.76 12.93 12.35
N ALA A 257 -20.11 11.64 12.43
CA ALA A 257 -19.15 10.57 12.72
C ALA A 257 -18.08 10.49 11.61
N GLY A 258 -16.82 10.26 12.02
CA GLY A 258 -15.69 10.20 11.08
C GLY A 258 -15.71 8.99 10.16
N ILE A 259 -16.39 7.91 10.58
CA ILE A 259 -16.52 6.63 9.86
C ILE A 259 -17.90 6.56 9.22
N LYS A 260 -17.95 6.10 7.98
CA LYS A 260 -19.16 5.98 7.17
C LYS A 260 -19.32 4.53 6.73
N ILE A 261 -20.18 3.80 7.44
CA ILE A 261 -20.56 2.43 7.09
C ILE A 261 -21.52 2.47 5.89
N GLN A 262 -20.96 2.63 4.69
CA GLN A 262 -21.76 2.81 3.47
C GLN A 262 -22.39 1.47 3.05
N PRO A 263 -23.69 1.43 2.74
CA PRO A 263 -24.30 0.22 2.22
C PRO A 263 -23.63 -0.16 0.90
N PRO A 264 -23.30 -1.45 0.69
CA PRO A 264 -22.64 -1.93 -0.53
C PRO A 264 -23.52 -1.64 -1.74
N SER A 265 -22.90 -1.39 -2.90
CA SER A 265 -23.64 -1.09 -4.14
C SER A 265 -24.33 -2.31 -4.76
N SER A 266 -24.08 -3.52 -4.25
CA SER A 266 -24.67 -4.79 -4.67
C SER A 266 -25.12 -5.60 -3.45
N SER A 267 -26.25 -6.31 -3.56
CA SER A 267 -26.77 -7.19 -2.50
C SER A 267 -25.96 -8.48 -2.35
N ALA A 268 -25.03 -8.76 -3.26
CA ALA A 268 -24.09 -9.88 -3.14
C ALA A 268 -22.99 -9.61 -2.08
N ASN A 269 -22.71 -8.33 -1.79
CA ASN A 269 -21.64 -7.91 -0.87
C ASN A 269 -22.21 -7.44 0.47
N GLU A 270 -23.13 -8.21 1.07
CA GLU A 270 -23.73 -7.88 2.37
C GLU A 270 -22.73 -7.98 3.52
N LEU A 271 -22.93 -7.15 4.56
CA LEU A 271 -22.13 -7.23 5.78
C LEU A 271 -22.58 -8.44 6.58
N ASN A 272 -21.82 -9.53 6.49
CA ASN A 272 -22.03 -10.74 7.27
C ASN A 272 -21.32 -10.66 8.64
N ARG A 273 -21.63 -11.59 9.55
CA ARG A 273 -20.87 -11.75 10.81
C ARG A 273 -19.39 -11.98 10.48
N GLY A 274 -18.51 -11.20 11.09
CA GLY A 274 -17.06 -11.25 10.86
C GLY A 274 -16.45 -9.89 10.52
N ALA A 275 -15.15 -9.88 10.21
CA ALA A 275 -14.44 -8.72 9.70
C ALA A 275 -14.68 -8.54 8.20
N SER A 276 -14.76 -7.29 7.74
CA SER A 276 -14.86 -6.91 6.34
C SER A 276 -14.10 -5.62 6.10
N ILE A 277 -13.38 -5.52 4.99
CA ILE A 277 -12.87 -4.24 4.51
C ILE A 277 -13.98 -3.57 3.73
N ALA A 278 -14.43 -2.42 4.21
CA ALA A 278 -15.29 -1.53 3.46
C ALA A 278 -14.44 -0.55 2.68
N ALA A 279 -14.71 -0.39 1.39
CA ALA A 279 -14.20 0.75 0.66
C ALA A 279 -15.35 1.52 0.05
N TYR A 280 -15.23 2.84 0.10
CA TYR A 280 -16.17 3.79 -0.44
C TYR A 280 -15.44 4.78 -1.32
N PHE A 281 -15.95 4.96 -2.52
CA PHE A 281 -15.38 5.82 -3.54
C PHE A 281 -16.46 6.73 -4.09
N ASN A 282 -16.23 8.03 -4.02
CA ASN A 282 -17.06 9.07 -4.59
C ASN A 282 -16.17 9.96 -5.47
N ILE A 283 -16.40 9.95 -6.78
CA ILE A 283 -15.78 10.92 -7.70
C ILE A 283 -16.89 11.68 -8.42
N GLY A 284 -17.02 12.98 -8.14
CA GLY A 284 -18.11 13.80 -8.67
C GLY A 284 -19.49 13.22 -8.29
N GLY A 285 -20.24 12.71 -9.27
CA GLY A 285 -21.53 12.06 -9.06
C GLY A 285 -21.48 10.52 -8.98
N TYR A 286 -20.30 9.91 -9.14
CA TYR A 286 -20.13 8.46 -9.16
C TYR A 286 -19.80 7.94 -7.77
N ILE A 287 -20.73 7.20 -7.17
CA ILE A 287 -20.61 6.64 -5.82
C ILE A 287 -20.59 5.11 -5.89
N ARG A 288 -19.58 4.49 -5.31
CA ARG A 288 -19.47 3.03 -5.11
C ARG A 288 -19.04 2.71 -3.69
N ALA A 289 -19.64 1.66 -3.14
CA ALA A 289 -19.25 1.07 -1.88
C ALA A 289 -19.16 -0.45 -2.06
N TRP A 290 -18.12 -1.07 -1.54
CA TRP A 290 -18.00 -2.52 -1.48
C TRP A 290 -17.55 -2.96 -0.09
N LEU A 291 -17.93 -4.19 0.26
CA LEU A 291 -17.55 -4.86 1.50
C LEU A 291 -16.89 -6.17 1.12
N THR A 292 -15.63 -6.32 1.48
CA THR A 292 -14.86 -7.55 1.24
C THR A 292 -14.71 -8.29 2.56
N PRO A 293 -15.41 -9.43 2.75
CA PRO A 293 -15.29 -10.20 3.97
C PRO A 293 -13.88 -10.74 4.12
N LEU A 294 -13.29 -10.55 5.29
CA LEU A 294 -11.99 -11.10 5.63
C LEU A 294 -12.21 -12.48 6.26
N LYS A 295 -11.63 -13.50 5.64
CA LYS A 295 -11.66 -14.86 6.19
C LYS A 295 -10.41 -15.06 7.05
N ARG A 296 -10.61 -15.39 8.33
CA ARG A 296 -9.54 -15.93 9.16
C ARG A 296 -9.08 -17.26 8.56
N ARG A 297 -7.77 -17.44 8.35
CA ARG A 297 -7.21 -18.65 7.73
C ARG A 297 -7.59 -19.87 8.56
N THR A 298 -8.55 -20.65 8.07
CA THR A 298 -8.89 -21.97 8.62
C THR A 298 -8.13 -23.01 7.80
N GLY A 299 -7.42 -23.92 8.48
CA GLY A 299 -6.58 -24.91 7.82
C GLY A 299 -7.35 -25.75 6.79
N SER A 300 -6.78 -25.86 5.58
CA SER A 300 -7.00 -26.87 4.52
C SER A 300 -8.16 -27.87 4.73
N GLY A 301 -9.23 -27.70 3.95
CA GLY A 301 -10.21 -28.75 3.64
C GLY A 301 -9.93 -29.37 2.27
N SER A 302 -9.86 -30.70 2.22
CA SER A 302 -9.62 -31.51 1.01
C SER A 302 -10.71 -31.41 -0.05
N ILE A 303 -10.31 -31.51 -1.31
CA ILE A 303 -11.14 -31.62 -2.53
C ILE A 303 -12.04 -32.87 -2.48
N THR A 304 -13.36 -32.70 -2.66
CA THR A 304 -14.26 -33.63 -3.39
C THR A 304 -15.54 -32.89 -3.83
N GLY A 305 -15.99 -33.04 -5.08
CA GLY A 305 -17.06 -32.23 -5.69
C GLY A 305 -18.47 -32.86 -5.81
N SER A 306 -19.45 -32.04 -6.21
CA SER A 306 -20.50 -32.25 -7.25
C SER A 306 -21.82 -31.47 -6.99
N GLY A 307 -22.37 -30.80 -8.03
CA GLY A 307 -23.82 -30.82 -8.35
C GLY A 307 -24.78 -29.62 -8.12
N SER A 308 -25.14 -28.92 -9.23
CA SER A 308 -26.50 -28.46 -9.68
C SER A 308 -27.20 -27.12 -9.27
N ILE A 309 -27.16 -26.12 -10.18
CA ILE A 309 -28.21 -25.44 -11.02
C ILE A 309 -29.57 -24.86 -10.46
N SER A 310 -29.72 -23.50 -10.60
CA SER A 310 -30.86 -22.60 -11.00
C SER A 310 -32.10 -22.31 -10.10
N PRO A 311 -32.96 -21.27 -10.39
CA PRO A 311 -32.82 -19.96 -11.09
C PRO A 311 -33.53 -18.71 -10.41
N SER A 312 -33.32 -17.53 -11.04
CA SER A 312 -33.86 -16.13 -10.92
C SER A 312 -35.38 -15.93 -10.66
N PRO A 313 -35.94 -14.71 -10.34
CA PRO A 313 -35.99 -13.53 -11.25
C PRO A 313 -35.97 -12.09 -10.65
N ALA A 314 -35.71 -11.11 -11.54
CA ALA A 314 -35.85 -9.63 -11.44
C ALA A 314 -37.36 -9.17 -11.52
N PRO A 315 -37.79 -7.89 -11.75
CA PRO A 315 -37.07 -6.62 -12.06
C PRO A 315 -37.72 -5.27 -11.58
N SER A 316 -37.15 -4.15 -12.08
CA SER A 316 -37.77 -2.83 -12.42
C SER A 316 -38.02 -1.79 -11.30
N GLY A 317 -37.87 -0.47 -11.48
CA GLY A 317 -37.49 0.36 -12.63
C GLY A 317 -37.82 1.86 -12.37
N ALA A 318 -37.22 2.74 -13.19
CA ALA A 318 -37.67 4.10 -13.60
C ALA A 318 -37.66 5.26 -12.56
N SER A 319 -36.82 6.29 -12.74
CA SER A 319 -36.99 7.52 -13.58
C SER A 319 -37.46 8.72 -12.72
N LEU A 320 -36.84 9.90 -12.75
CA LEU A 320 -37.11 11.06 -13.64
C LEU A 320 -36.26 12.23 -13.06
N ALA A 321 -35.54 13.04 -13.87
CA ALA A 321 -35.97 14.33 -14.43
C ALA A 321 -36.39 15.38 -13.35
N ALA A 322 -36.04 16.67 -13.35
CA ALA A 322 -35.32 17.52 -14.29
C ALA A 322 -35.06 18.90 -13.63
N SER A 323 -34.04 19.60 -14.16
CA SER A 323 -34.07 21.01 -14.60
C SER A 323 -34.28 22.21 -13.67
N ARG A 324 -33.51 23.27 -14.03
CA ARG A 324 -33.72 24.74 -13.98
C ARG A 324 -32.73 25.48 -13.08
N GLN A 325 -31.66 26.07 -13.65
CA GLN A 325 -31.59 27.41 -14.29
C GLN A 325 -31.89 28.56 -13.34
N PHE A 326 -30.91 29.46 -13.14
CA PHE A 326 -30.83 30.84 -13.66
C PHE A 326 -29.60 31.50 -13.00
N SER A 327 -28.57 31.90 -13.78
CA SER A 327 -28.26 33.29 -14.15
C SER A 327 -27.79 34.15 -12.95
N SER A 328 -26.75 34.97 -12.98
CA SER A 328 -26.34 35.86 -14.05
C SER A 328 -25.10 36.68 -13.60
N GLN A 329 -24.40 37.23 -14.60
CA GLN A 329 -23.69 38.52 -14.58
C GLN A 329 -22.31 38.66 -13.90
N SER A 330 -21.31 38.67 -14.79
CA SER A 330 -20.07 39.47 -14.83
C SER A 330 -20.35 41.00 -14.70
N PRO A 331 -19.38 41.97 -14.70
CA PRO A 331 -18.01 41.89 -15.28
C PRO A 331 -16.88 42.85 -14.76
N ILE A 332 -15.67 42.68 -15.33
CA ILE A 332 -14.60 43.68 -15.69
C ILE A 332 -13.75 44.37 -14.59
N ALA A 333 -12.41 44.18 -14.65
CA ALA A 333 -11.39 45.20 -15.03
C ALA A 333 -9.94 44.73 -14.77
N SER A 334 -9.01 45.15 -15.64
CA SER A 334 -7.53 45.01 -15.58
C SER A 334 -6.92 46.44 -15.67
N PRO A 335 -5.60 46.67 -15.86
CA PRO A 335 -4.34 46.11 -15.31
C PRO A 335 -3.40 47.24 -14.79
N THR A 336 -2.19 46.92 -14.28
CA THR A 336 -0.84 47.51 -14.64
C THR A 336 0.19 47.55 -13.49
N SER A 337 1.44 47.17 -13.85
CA SER A 337 2.73 47.83 -13.55
C SER A 337 3.84 46.87 -13.07
N GLU A 338 4.98 46.96 -13.77
CA GLU A 338 6.25 46.27 -13.53
C GLU A 338 7.14 47.07 -12.57
N GLN A 339 7.81 46.40 -11.62
CA GLN A 339 9.17 46.71 -11.16
C GLN A 339 9.81 45.43 -10.58
N PRO A 340 11.13 45.22 -10.74
CA PRO A 340 11.84 43.99 -10.36
C PRO A 340 12.35 44.06 -8.91
N ILE A 341 12.27 42.96 -8.16
CA ILE A 341 12.90 42.84 -6.84
C ILE A 341 13.73 41.56 -6.76
N VAL A 342 15.00 41.76 -6.43
CA VAL A 342 16.03 40.77 -6.11
C VAL A 342 15.59 39.94 -4.91
N VAL A 343 15.38 38.64 -5.11
CA VAL A 343 15.10 37.68 -4.02
C VAL A 343 16.42 37.09 -3.53
N LYS A 344 16.82 37.49 -2.32
CA LYS A 344 17.81 36.76 -1.51
C LYS A 344 17.35 35.31 -1.38
N SER A 345 18.29 34.39 -1.57
CA SER A 345 18.17 32.95 -1.37
C SER A 345 17.66 32.60 0.04
N SER A 346 16.35 32.47 0.19
CA SER A 346 15.69 31.71 1.26
C SER A 346 15.00 30.44 0.73
N LEU A 347 14.88 30.32 -0.60
CA LEU A 347 14.10 29.30 -1.28
C LEU A 347 14.71 27.91 -1.15
N THR A 348 16.04 27.75 -1.18
CA THR A 348 16.70 26.42 -1.09
C THR A 348 16.47 25.75 0.26
N ALA A 349 16.41 26.53 1.36
CA ALA A 349 16.11 26.01 2.68
C ALA A 349 14.62 25.65 2.84
N THR A 350 13.71 26.48 2.32
CA THR A 350 12.25 26.24 2.36
C THR A 350 11.80 25.13 1.39
N ILE A 351 12.47 24.98 0.25
CA ILE A 351 12.23 23.93 -0.77
C ILE A 351 12.73 22.58 -0.26
N CYS A 352 13.94 22.51 0.31
CA CYS A 352 14.38 21.29 0.97
C CYS A 352 13.43 20.93 2.13
N GLN A 353 12.92 21.92 2.87
CA GLN A 353 11.88 21.69 3.89
C GLN A 353 10.56 21.15 3.31
N ARG A 354 10.10 21.62 2.14
CA ARG A 354 8.82 21.23 1.52
C ARG A 354 8.89 19.91 0.75
N LEU A 355 10.02 19.62 0.10
CA LEU A 355 10.31 18.30 -0.47
C LEU A 355 10.53 17.27 0.63
N GLN A 356 11.23 17.61 1.72
CA GLN A 356 11.24 16.79 2.92
C GLN A 356 9.84 16.67 3.53
N SER A 357 8.97 17.68 3.45
CA SER A 357 7.58 17.60 3.93
C SER A 357 6.71 16.67 3.08
N LEU A 358 6.90 16.64 1.75
CA LEU A 358 6.22 15.71 0.84
C LEU A 358 6.75 14.28 0.99
N LEU A 359 8.08 14.11 1.10
CA LEU A 359 8.70 12.81 1.33
C LEU A 359 8.36 12.28 2.73
N LYS A 360 8.30 13.16 3.74
CA LYS A 360 7.82 12.86 5.10
C LYS A 360 6.32 12.58 5.10
N TRP A 361 5.53 13.24 4.24
CA TRP A 361 4.12 12.94 4.04
C TRP A 361 3.92 11.56 3.39
N LEU A 362 4.71 11.18 2.36
CA LEU A 362 4.69 9.85 1.76
C LEU A 362 5.18 8.75 2.73
N LYS A 363 6.28 9.00 3.45
CA LYS A 363 6.82 8.11 4.50
C LYS A 363 5.81 7.91 5.64
N ALA A 364 5.17 8.98 6.10
CA ALA A 364 4.16 8.92 7.16
C ALA A 364 2.80 8.36 6.69
N LYS A 365 2.50 8.38 5.38
CA LYS A 365 1.22 7.92 4.82
C LYS A 365 1.21 6.47 4.34
N PHE A 366 2.38 5.88 4.05
CA PHE A 366 2.52 4.51 3.52
C PHE A 366 3.56 3.64 4.24
N GLY A 367 4.17 4.11 5.33
CA GLY A 367 5.03 3.27 6.19
C GLY A 367 6.37 2.83 5.58
N ILE A 368 6.88 3.49 4.54
CA ILE A 368 8.16 3.12 3.90
C ILE A 368 9.34 3.69 4.71
N GLN A 369 10.16 2.84 5.32
CA GLN A 369 11.41 3.26 5.98
C GLN A 369 12.61 3.27 5.03
N SER A 370 13.41 4.33 5.07
CA SER A 370 14.79 4.33 4.58
C SER A 370 15.62 5.36 5.34
N ASP A 371 16.47 4.88 6.25
CA ASP A 371 17.62 5.63 6.74
C ASP A 371 18.77 5.44 5.75
N THR A 372 19.14 6.52 5.06
CA THR A 372 20.48 6.88 4.54
C THR A 372 20.37 7.78 3.29
N LEU A 373 20.53 9.09 3.49
CA LEU A 373 20.97 10.03 2.44
C LEU A 373 22.18 10.80 3.02
N PRO A 374 23.35 10.83 2.35
CA PRO A 374 24.50 11.60 2.84
C PRO A 374 24.30 13.11 2.65
N GLN A 375 24.75 13.90 3.61
CA GLN A 375 24.70 15.37 3.57
C GLN A 375 25.66 15.93 2.50
N THR A 376 25.17 16.80 1.64
CA THR A 376 25.98 17.53 0.64
C THR A 376 26.70 18.72 1.28
N GLU A 377 28.03 18.68 1.33
CA GLU A 377 28.89 19.85 1.55
C GLU A 377 28.97 20.73 0.29
N GLU A 378 29.01 22.05 0.49
CA GLU A 378 28.99 23.11 -0.52
C GLU A 378 30.29 23.18 -1.36
N PHE A 379 30.17 23.11 -2.70
CA PHE A 379 31.24 23.54 -3.62
C PHE A 379 31.02 24.99 -4.08
N SER A 380 31.92 25.88 -3.66
CA SER A 380 31.96 27.29 -4.06
C SER A 380 32.86 27.47 -5.30
N LEU A 381 32.32 28.00 -6.40
CA LEU A 381 33.11 28.48 -7.55
C LEU A 381 32.84 29.97 -7.76
N LYS A 382 33.91 30.78 -7.61
CA LYS A 382 33.92 32.22 -7.94
C LYS A 382 33.94 32.44 -9.46
N PRO A 383 33.28 33.48 -9.99
CA PRO A 383 33.33 33.81 -11.42
C PRO A 383 34.55 34.67 -11.74
N GLN A 384 35.25 34.36 -12.84
CA GLN A 384 36.02 35.35 -13.59
C GLN A 384 35.33 35.60 -14.92
N ALA A 385 35.01 36.86 -15.14
CA ALA A 385 34.50 37.40 -16.40
C ALA A 385 35.68 37.75 -17.30
N GLU A 386 35.63 37.34 -18.56
CA GLU A 386 36.32 38.05 -19.63
C GLU A 386 35.35 38.31 -20.78
N ILE A 387 35.34 39.58 -21.16
CA ILE A 387 34.51 40.24 -22.16
C ILE A 387 35.19 40.05 -23.52
N TRP A 388 34.45 39.61 -24.55
CA TRP A 388 34.73 40.14 -25.89
C TRP A 388 33.50 40.20 -26.80
N ASN A 389 33.40 41.34 -27.49
CA ASN A 389 32.27 41.85 -28.25
C ASN A 389 32.47 41.56 -29.75
N PRO A 390 31.39 41.54 -30.57
CA PRO A 390 31.36 41.00 -31.91
C PRO A 390 31.72 42.05 -32.98
N GLY A 391 32.22 41.61 -34.13
CA GLY A 391 32.51 42.53 -35.22
C GLY A 391 32.98 41.90 -36.53
N SER A 392 32.01 41.72 -37.44
CA SER A 392 32.09 42.07 -38.87
C SER A 392 32.64 41.06 -39.90
N ARG A 393 31.72 40.76 -40.85
CA ARG A 393 31.86 40.77 -42.33
C ARG A 393 32.67 39.61 -42.97
N SER A 394 32.32 39.05 -44.13
CA SER A 394 31.21 39.28 -45.08
C SER A 394 31.33 38.29 -46.25
N PHE A 395 30.18 37.82 -46.74
CA PHE A 395 29.74 37.67 -48.14
C PHE A 395 30.38 36.68 -49.15
N ALA A 396 29.44 36.13 -49.95
CA ALA A 396 29.45 35.76 -51.38
C ALA A 396 29.95 34.35 -51.77
N GLN A 397 29.42 33.64 -52.79
CA GLN A 397 28.23 33.68 -53.68
C GLN A 397 28.32 32.43 -54.62
N SER A 398 27.27 32.13 -55.40
CA SER A 398 27.13 31.20 -56.58
C SER A 398 26.91 29.69 -56.30
N GLU A 399 25.79 29.05 -56.72
CA GLU A 399 25.31 28.65 -58.08
C GLU A 399 26.24 27.60 -58.73
N GLU A 400 25.87 26.44 -59.32
CA GLU A 400 24.66 25.78 -59.83
C GLU A 400 24.99 24.25 -60.07
N LEU A 401 24.00 23.34 -59.90
CA LEU A 401 23.59 22.07 -60.61
C LEU A 401 24.61 21.13 -61.35
N PRO A 402 24.31 19.83 -61.71
CA PRO A 402 23.07 19.01 -61.60
C PRO A 402 23.18 17.49 -61.18
N VAL A 403 22.04 16.96 -60.70
CA VAL A 403 21.32 15.64 -60.89
C VAL A 403 22.01 14.39 -61.52
N LYS A 404 21.97 13.22 -60.83
CA LYS A 404 21.21 11.97 -61.19
C LYS A 404 21.42 10.75 -60.25
N GLN A 405 20.29 10.21 -59.75
CA GLN A 405 19.91 8.79 -59.46
C GLN A 405 20.82 7.92 -58.56
N ARG A 406 20.37 7.09 -57.59
CA ARG A 406 19.13 6.31 -57.41
C ARG A 406 19.01 5.85 -55.91
N THR A 407 17.78 5.49 -55.58
CA THR A 407 17.10 5.15 -54.31
C THR A 407 17.60 3.93 -53.51
N ALA A 408 17.57 3.99 -52.16
CA ALA A 408 17.11 2.92 -51.26
C ALA A 408 16.75 3.45 -49.85
N ILE A 409 15.72 2.84 -49.26
CA ILE A 409 14.84 3.22 -48.14
C ILE A 409 15.42 2.94 -46.74
N ARG A 410 15.22 3.86 -45.76
CA ARG A 410 14.56 3.63 -44.44
C ARG A 410 14.63 4.91 -43.59
N ASN A 411 13.47 5.53 -43.34
CA ASN A 411 13.33 6.74 -42.54
C ASN A 411 12.80 6.44 -41.14
N ILE A 412 13.50 7.02 -40.18
CA ILE A 412 13.15 7.27 -38.78
C ILE A 412 12.71 8.73 -38.69
N GLY A 413 11.72 9.02 -37.82
CA GLY A 413 11.64 10.29 -37.10
C GLY A 413 10.55 11.26 -37.53
N THR A 414 9.70 11.64 -36.58
CA THR A 414 8.82 12.81 -36.68
C THR A 414 9.21 13.85 -35.61
N ARG A 415 9.66 15.02 -36.10
CA ARG A 415 9.74 16.30 -35.38
C ARG A 415 8.42 17.04 -35.57
N LEU A 416 7.94 17.72 -34.53
CA LEU A 416 6.84 18.68 -34.57
C LEU A 416 7.39 20.13 -34.57
N ALA A 417 6.92 20.94 -35.52
CA ALA A 417 6.88 22.41 -35.45
C ALA A 417 5.85 22.94 -36.49
N PRO A 418 5.26 24.15 -36.29
CA PRO A 418 3.79 24.28 -36.32
C PRO A 418 3.16 25.10 -37.48
N SER A 419 1.84 24.89 -37.61
CA SER A 419 0.78 25.76 -38.16
C SER A 419 0.90 26.36 -39.56
N GLY A 420 0.05 25.85 -40.47
CA GLY A 420 -0.42 26.54 -41.67
C GLY A 420 -1.74 25.90 -42.13
N GLU A 421 -2.80 26.70 -42.23
CA GLU A 421 -4.12 26.28 -42.72
C GLU A 421 -4.04 25.54 -44.06
N PHE A 422 -4.66 24.36 -44.18
CA PHE A 422 -4.88 23.73 -45.48
C PHE A 422 -6.30 23.18 -45.61
N ARG A 423 -7.07 23.81 -46.51
CA ARG A 423 -8.24 23.22 -47.18
C ARG A 423 -7.76 22.12 -48.12
N LEU A 424 -8.34 20.92 -48.03
CA LEU A 424 -8.10 19.84 -48.98
C LEU A 424 -8.92 20.06 -50.27
N VAL A 425 -8.23 20.45 -51.34
CA VAL A 425 -8.64 20.19 -52.72
C VAL A 425 -7.80 19.00 -53.19
N ALA A 426 -8.43 17.86 -53.43
CA ALA A 426 -7.76 16.70 -54.00
C ALA A 426 -7.38 16.97 -55.47
N SER A 427 -6.12 16.73 -55.84
CA SER A 427 -5.69 16.57 -57.24
C SER A 427 -5.05 15.19 -57.41
N PRO A 428 -5.30 14.52 -58.55
CA PRO A 428 -5.01 13.10 -58.73
C PRO A 428 -3.53 12.88 -59.10
N ARG A 429 -2.89 11.86 -58.51
CA ARG A 429 -1.56 11.40 -58.95
C ARG A 429 -1.69 10.43 -60.11
N THR A 430 -0.94 10.72 -61.17
CA THR A 430 -0.82 9.94 -62.41
C THR A 430 -0.04 8.64 -62.14
N THR A 431 -0.60 7.54 -62.66
CA THR A 431 -0.15 6.16 -62.55
C THR A 431 1.03 5.80 -63.47
N THR A 432 1.68 4.68 -63.18
CA THR A 432 2.19 3.76 -64.22
C THR A 432 1.69 2.35 -63.85
N PRO A 433 1.17 1.56 -64.79
CA PRO A 433 0.20 0.50 -64.49
C PRO A 433 0.89 -0.84 -64.24
N GLU A 434 0.86 -1.32 -62.99
CA GLU A 434 0.75 -2.75 -62.73
C GLU A 434 -0.73 -3.10 -62.74
N GLU A 435 -1.09 -4.27 -63.29
CA GLU A 435 -2.46 -4.75 -63.36
C GLU A 435 -3.03 -4.94 -61.93
N ASP A 436 -3.64 -3.90 -61.39
CA ASP A 436 -4.46 -3.95 -60.18
C ASP A 436 -5.68 -4.84 -60.48
N THR A 437 -5.58 -6.13 -60.21
CA THR A 437 -6.77 -6.94 -59.99
C THR A 437 -7.51 -6.33 -58.80
N PRO A 438 -8.78 -5.90 -58.95
CA PRO A 438 -9.54 -5.24 -57.89
C PRO A 438 -9.85 -6.17 -56.71
N ILE A 439 -9.51 -7.46 -56.82
CA ILE A 439 -9.74 -8.51 -55.83
C ILE A 439 -8.39 -9.00 -55.30
N THR A 440 -8.19 -8.90 -53.99
CA THR A 440 -7.05 -9.50 -53.25
C THR A 440 -7.54 -10.69 -52.44
N ILE A 441 -6.73 -11.76 -52.32
CA ILE A 441 -7.06 -12.93 -51.50
C ILE A 441 -6.24 -12.86 -50.21
N ALA A 442 -6.92 -12.75 -49.08
CA ALA A 442 -6.33 -12.66 -47.74
C ALA A 442 -7.34 -13.14 -46.68
N ASP A 443 -6.86 -13.61 -45.52
CA ASP A 443 -7.69 -14.02 -44.36
C ASP A 443 -8.78 -15.05 -44.65
N ASN A 444 -8.49 -16.08 -45.47
CA ASN A 444 -9.49 -17.06 -45.95
C ASN A 444 -10.68 -16.43 -46.68
N GLY A 445 -10.47 -15.28 -47.33
CA GLY A 445 -11.48 -14.56 -48.09
C GLY A 445 -10.94 -13.85 -49.33
N ALA A 446 -11.89 -13.34 -50.13
CA ALA A 446 -11.63 -12.46 -51.26
C ALA A 446 -12.10 -11.05 -50.93
N TRP A 447 -11.22 -10.06 -51.08
CA TRP A 447 -11.48 -8.65 -50.79
C TRP A 447 -11.54 -7.85 -52.08
N LEU A 448 -12.67 -7.21 -52.35
CA LEU A 448 -12.85 -6.30 -53.46
C LEU A 448 -12.61 -4.86 -52.99
N THR A 449 -11.58 -4.19 -53.51
CA THR A 449 -11.37 -2.75 -53.28
C THR A 449 -12.39 -1.96 -54.09
N VAL A 450 -13.20 -1.13 -53.42
CA VAL A 450 -14.29 -0.36 -54.03
C VAL A 450 -13.97 1.13 -54.08
N GLN A 451 -13.48 1.71 -52.99
CA GLN A 451 -13.09 3.12 -52.83
C GLN A 451 -14.14 4.12 -53.41
N LYS A 452 -15.43 3.92 -53.12
CA LYS A 452 -16.52 4.79 -53.59
C LYS A 452 -17.22 5.51 -52.45
N SER A 453 -17.45 6.81 -52.63
CA SER A 453 -18.26 7.62 -51.72
C SER A 453 -19.69 7.80 -52.25
N PHE A 454 -20.66 7.63 -51.37
CA PHE A 454 -22.08 7.84 -51.58
C PHE A 454 -22.60 8.85 -50.54
N GLY A 455 -22.51 10.14 -50.87
CA GLY A 455 -22.84 11.21 -49.91
C GLY A 455 -21.90 11.20 -48.71
N THR A 456 -22.43 10.97 -47.52
CA THR A 456 -21.69 10.89 -46.25
C THR A 456 -21.09 9.52 -45.97
N ILE A 457 -21.32 8.52 -46.82
CA ILE A 457 -20.84 7.14 -46.63
C ILE A 457 -19.70 6.87 -47.62
N HIS A 458 -18.53 6.44 -47.14
CA HIS A 458 -17.42 5.95 -47.94
C HIS A 458 -17.30 4.44 -47.80
N LEU A 459 -17.40 3.71 -48.91
CA LEU A 459 -17.18 2.26 -48.97
C LEU A 459 -15.78 1.99 -49.51
N GLU A 460 -14.91 1.50 -48.64
CA GLU A 460 -13.50 1.29 -48.94
C GLU A 460 -13.27 -0.04 -49.66
N LYS A 461 -13.70 -1.15 -49.03
CA LYS A 461 -13.61 -2.51 -49.57
C LYS A 461 -14.76 -3.40 -49.08
N VAL A 462 -14.99 -4.50 -49.79
CA VAL A 462 -15.96 -5.54 -49.43
C VAL A 462 -15.25 -6.90 -49.41
N GLY A 463 -15.26 -7.57 -48.26
CA GLY A 463 -14.73 -8.92 -48.08
C GLY A 463 -15.81 -9.99 -48.26
N LEU A 464 -15.43 -11.12 -48.83
CA LEU A 464 -16.17 -12.37 -48.77
C LEU A 464 -15.28 -13.40 -48.10
N ILE A 465 -15.58 -13.73 -46.84
CA ILE A 465 -14.70 -14.52 -45.97
C ILE A 465 -15.39 -15.83 -45.60
N TYR A 466 -14.67 -16.94 -45.66
CA TYR A 466 -15.17 -18.22 -45.16
C TYR A 466 -14.65 -18.50 -43.75
N LYS A 467 -15.56 -18.71 -42.80
CA LYS A 467 -15.23 -19.08 -41.41
C LYS A 467 -16.18 -20.19 -40.94
N THR A 468 -15.61 -21.31 -40.49
CA THR A 468 -16.33 -22.33 -39.70
C THR A 468 -17.66 -22.82 -40.32
N GLY A 469 -17.72 -23.02 -41.65
CA GLY A 469 -18.93 -23.48 -42.33
C GLY A 469 -19.90 -22.37 -42.78
N GLU A 470 -19.57 -21.11 -42.49
CA GLU A 470 -20.33 -19.92 -42.89
C GLU A 470 -19.56 -19.05 -43.91
N ILE A 471 -20.30 -18.41 -44.81
CA ILE A 471 -19.80 -17.33 -45.66
C ILE A 471 -20.18 -16.01 -44.99
N HIS A 472 -19.20 -15.12 -44.79
CA HIS A 472 -19.37 -13.78 -44.29
C HIS A 472 -19.16 -12.76 -45.42
N LEU A 473 -20.13 -11.89 -45.65
CA LEU A 473 -19.97 -10.68 -46.46
C LEU A 473 -19.63 -9.51 -45.52
N THR A 474 -18.44 -8.92 -45.69
CA THR A 474 -17.81 -8.00 -44.72
C THR A 474 -17.53 -6.65 -45.39
N PRO A 475 -18.50 -5.73 -45.47
CA PRO A 475 -18.25 -4.40 -46.01
C PRO A 475 -17.55 -3.50 -44.99
N GLN A 476 -16.58 -2.69 -45.44
CA GLN A 476 -15.96 -1.64 -44.63
C GLN A 476 -16.48 -0.27 -45.05
N PHE A 477 -17.24 0.36 -44.13
CA PHE A 477 -17.80 1.69 -44.33
C PHE A 477 -17.22 2.69 -43.33
N ILE A 478 -16.96 3.90 -43.81
CA ILE A 478 -16.71 5.09 -42.99
C ILE A 478 -17.87 6.05 -43.23
N VAL A 479 -18.57 6.46 -42.18
CA VAL A 479 -19.66 7.44 -42.28
C VAL A 479 -19.15 8.77 -41.73
N GLN A 480 -18.96 9.76 -42.61
CA GLN A 480 -18.45 11.07 -42.24
C GLN A 480 -19.50 12.16 -42.50
N VAL A 481 -19.87 12.88 -41.44
CA VAL A 481 -20.87 13.96 -41.47
C VAL A 481 -20.27 15.21 -40.83
N SER A 482 -19.74 16.12 -41.66
CA SER A 482 -19.03 17.32 -41.20
C SER A 482 -17.85 16.96 -40.27
N ASP A 483 -17.96 17.32 -38.99
CA ASP A 483 -16.96 17.15 -37.95
C ASP A 483 -17.09 15.77 -37.25
N PHE A 484 -18.13 14.99 -37.58
CA PHE A 484 -18.37 13.64 -37.04
C PHE A 484 -17.88 12.56 -38.00
N SER A 485 -17.24 11.53 -37.45
CA SER A 485 -16.86 10.30 -38.13
C SER A 485 -17.35 9.10 -37.33
N LEU A 486 -18.06 8.16 -37.97
CA LEU A 486 -18.48 6.88 -37.43
C LEU A 486 -17.82 5.76 -38.24
N VAL A 487 -17.14 4.87 -37.55
CA VAL A 487 -16.55 3.66 -38.14
C VAL A 487 -17.20 2.43 -37.52
N LEU A 488 -17.55 1.45 -38.36
CA LEU A 488 -18.17 0.19 -37.94
C LEU A 488 -17.13 -0.92 -38.01
N ASN A 489 -16.90 -1.60 -36.89
CA ASN A 489 -15.96 -2.72 -36.79
C ASN A 489 -16.70 -4.06 -36.85
N GLY A 490 -16.18 -5.02 -37.61
CA GLY A 490 -16.75 -6.36 -37.71
C GLY A 490 -18.15 -6.44 -38.34
N LEU A 491 -18.58 -5.41 -39.07
CA LEU A 491 -19.86 -5.42 -39.78
C LEU A 491 -19.86 -6.55 -40.81
N SER A 492 -20.76 -7.52 -40.63
CA SER A 492 -20.88 -8.63 -41.57
C SER A 492 -22.28 -9.20 -41.66
N ILE A 493 -22.55 -9.82 -42.80
CA ILE A 493 -23.71 -10.70 -42.99
C ILE A 493 -23.16 -12.10 -43.17
N SER A 494 -23.41 -13.00 -42.22
CA SER A 494 -23.01 -14.40 -42.33
C SER A 494 -24.17 -15.29 -42.72
N THR A 495 -23.92 -16.39 -43.42
CA THR A 495 -24.91 -17.45 -43.63
C THR A 495 -24.19 -18.79 -43.70
N PRO A 496 -24.73 -19.86 -43.09
CA PRO A 496 -24.19 -21.21 -43.28
C PRO A 496 -24.20 -21.61 -44.76
N LEU A 497 -23.20 -22.40 -45.17
CA LEU A 497 -23.13 -22.96 -46.53
C LEU A 497 -24.25 -23.94 -46.85
N THR A 498 -24.78 -24.59 -45.83
CA THR A 498 -25.74 -25.70 -45.96
C THR A 498 -27.19 -25.22 -46.04
N ASN A 499 -27.51 -24.03 -45.50
CA ASN A 499 -28.83 -23.42 -45.56
C ASN A 499 -28.74 -21.89 -45.55
N PHE A 500 -29.60 -21.24 -46.34
CA PHE A 500 -29.66 -19.78 -46.40
C PHE A 500 -30.38 -19.22 -45.16
N ASN A 501 -29.61 -18.85 -44.14
CA ASN A 501 -30.09 -18.29 -42.88
C ASN A 501 -29.21 -17.09 -42.47
N PRO A 502 -29.41 -15.92 -43.09
CA PRO A 502 -28.52 -14.78 -42.90
C PRO A 502 -28.57 -14.25 -41.46
N GLN A 503 -27.41 -14.09 -40.85
CA GLN A 503 -27.19 -13.45 -39.56
C GLN A 503 -26.45 -12.13 -39.77
N PHE A 504 -26.86 -11.09 -39.06
CA PHE A 504 -26.19 -9.80 -39.08
C PHE A 504 -25.31 -9.70 -37.85
N ASN A 505 -24.04 -9.35 -38.06
CA ASN A 505 -23.09 -9.14 -36.98
C ASN A 505 -22.45 -7.76 -37.08
N LEU A 506 -22.20 -7.17 -35.91
CA LEU A 506 -21.40 -5.97 -35.72
C LEU A 506 -20.61 -6.19 -34.43
N ASP A 507 -19.29 -6.24 -34.56
CA ASP A 507 -18.41 -6.43 -33.40
C ASP A 507 -18.29 -5.14 -32.60
N GLY A 508 -18.25 -3.98 -33.26
CA GLY A 508 -18.06 -2.72 -32.56
C GLY A 508 -18.27 -1.49 -33.42
N PHE A 509 -18.08 -0.31 -32.82
CA PHE A 509 -18.08 0.95 -33.55
C PHE A 509 -17.17 1.98 -32.86
N GLY A 510 -16.60 2.87 -33.64
CA GLY A 510 -15.87 4.05 -33.20
C GLY A 510 -16.60 5.32 -33.62
N LEU A 511 -16.67 6.31 -32.73
CA LEU A 511 -17.24 7.61 -32.99
C LEU A 511 -16.21 8.68 -32.65
N THR A 512 -15.96 9.57 -33.60
CA THR A 512 -15.05 10.70 -33.46
C THR A 512 -15.79 12.00 -33.82
N TYR A 513 -15.54 13.05 -33.05
CA TYR A 513 -16.01 14.41 -33.27
C TYR A 513 -14.84 15.37 -33.13
N GLU A 514 -14.48 16.07 -34.20
CA GLU A 514 -13.32 16.95 -34.23
C GLU A 514 -13.67 18.36 -34.67
N LYS A 515 -13.44 19.31 -33.77
CA LYS A 515 -13.55 20.73 -34.04
C LYS A 515 -12.42 21.47 -33.35
N ASN A 516 -11.95 22.59 -33.93
CA ASN A 516 -10.75 23.34 -33.49
C ASN A 516 -10.48 23.48 -31.98
N SER A 517 -11.51 23.44 -31.12
CA SER A 517 -11.38 23.55 -29.65
C SER A 517 -11.92 22.36 -28.84
N LEU A 518 -12.54 21.36 -29.49
CA LEU A 518 -13.14 20.19 -28.86
C LEU A 518 -12.92 18.97 -29.76
N ASN A 519 -12.19 17.98 -29.24
CA ASN A 519 -12.05 16.65 -29.78
C ASN A 519 -12.75 15.68 -28.82
N ILE A 520 -13.64 14.83 -29.33
CA ILE A 520 -14.20 13.70 -28.58
C ILE A 520 -14.02 12.49 -29.48
N ALA A 521 -13.42 11.43 -28.97
CA ALA A 521 -13.41 10.17 -29.69
C ALA A 521 -13.71 9.03 -28.73
N GLY A 522 -14.23 7.94 -29.24
CA GLY A 522 -14.54 6.79 -28.41
C GLY A 522 -14.85 5.58 -29.26
N ALA A 523 -14.71 4.43 -28.65
CA ALA A 523 -14.90 3.18 -29.32
C ALA A 523 -15.46 2.12 -28.38
N PHE A 524 -16.20 1.20 -28.96
CA PHE A 524 -16.81 0.08 -28.29
C PHE A 524 -16.60 -1.18 -29.10
N LEU A 525 -16.23 -2.27 -28.44
CA LEU A 525 -16.07 -3.59 -29.04
C LEU A 525 -16.75 -4.65 -28.17
N ARG A 526 -17.61 -5.46 -28.78
CA ARG A 526 -18.09 -6.73 -28.27
C ARG A 526 -17.19 -7.83 -28.83
N LYS A 527 -16.64 -8.65 -27.95
CA LYS A 527 -15.81 -9.80 -28.28
C LYS A 527 -16.45 -11.06 -27.72
N GLU A 528 -16.84 -11.95 -28.63
CA GLU A 528 -17.34 -13.28 -28.28
C GLU A 528 -16.14 -14.17 -27.91
N ARG A 529 -16.16 -14.74 -26.70
CA ARG A 529 -15.18 -15.72 -26.22
C ARG A 529 -15.87 -17.09 -26.13
N ALA A 530 -15.10 -18.15 -25.92
CA ALA A 530 -15.64 -19.52 -25.91
C ALA A 530 -16.83 -19.70 -24.93
N ASP A 531 -16.75 -19.07 -23.76
CA ASP A 531 -17.70 -19.30 -22.66
C ASP A 531 -18.42 -18.02 -22.17
N TYR A 532 -18.13 -16.85 -22.76
CA TYR A 532 -18.70 -15.56 -22.34
C TYR A 532 -18.59 -14.48 -23.43
N GLU A 533 -19.36 -13.41 -23.28
CA GLU A 533 -19.18 -12.18 -24.06
C GLU A 533 -18.44 -11.12 -23.22
N GLU A 534 -17.51 -10.42 -23.86
CA GLU A 534 -16.76 -9.32 -23.27
C GLU A 534 -17.02 -8.03 -24.04
N TYR A 535 -17.31 -6.96 -23.33
CA TYR A 535 -17.61 -5.63 -23.86
C TYR A 535 -16.52 -4.67 -23.43
N LEU A 536 -15.81 -4.09 -24.38
CA LEU A 536 -14.69 -3.21 -24.15
C LEU A 536 -15.02 -1.82 -24.67
N GLY A 537 -14.62 -0.81 -23.92
CA GLY A 537 -14.92 0.58 -24.22
C GLY A 537 -13.73 1.48 -23.95
N MET A 538 -13.59 2.52 -24.78
CA MET A 538 -12.60 3.57 -24.61
C MET A 538 -13.17 4.91 -25.04
N VAL A 539 -12.75 5.99 -24.38
CA VAL A 539 -13.17 7.35 -24.71
C VAL A 539 -12.02 8.34 -24.47
N THR A 540 -11.94 9.34 -25.32
CA THR A 540 -11.10 10.54 -25.18
C THR A 540 -11.94 11.79 -25.28
N LEU A 541 -11.52 12.80 -24.54
CA LEU A 541 -12.04 14.15 -24.66
C LEU A 541 -10.89 15.14 -24.52
N GLY A 542 -10.62 15.89 -25.58
CA GLY A 542 -9.66 16.98 -25.62
C GLY A 542 -10.40 18.32 -25.74
N MET A 543 -10.19 19.24 -24.81
CA MET A 543 -10.80 20.56 -24.82
C MET A 543 -9.74 21.64 -24.70
N GLN A 544 -9.78 22.64 -25.58
CA GLN A 544 -8.99 23.86 -25.45
C GLN A 544 -9.88 25.00 -24.99
N THR A 545 -9.54 25.60 -23.85
CA THR A 545 -10.26 26.74 -23.27
C THR A 545 -9.34 27.96 -23.16
N LYS A 546 -9.92 29.16 -23.23
CA LYS A 546 -9.18 30.41 -22.94
C LYS A 546 -9.14 30.60 -21.43
N GLY A 547 -7.95 30.52 -20.83
CA GLY A 547 -7.74 30.78 -19.41
C GLY A 547 -7.73 32.28 -19.07
N SER A 548 -7.82 32.58 -17.78
CA SER A 548 -7.72 33.95 -17.26
C SER A 548 -6.34 34.54 -17.61
N GLY A 549 -6.32 35.67 -18.31
CA GLY A 549 -5.09 36.29 -18.83
C GLY A 549 -4.69 35.90 -20.26
N GLY A 550 -5.57 35.24 -21.03
CA GLY A 550 -5.34 34.96 -22.46
C GLY A 550 -4.46 33.74 -22.78
N LYS A 551 -4.00 33.01 -21.76
CA LYS A 551 -3.28 31.73 -21.95
C LYS A 551 -4.26 30.59 -22.21
N GLN A 552 -4.02 29.79 -23.25
CA GLN A 552 -4.81 28.58 -23.51
C GLN A 552 -4.58 27.53 -22.40
N LYS A 553 -5.67 26.97 -21.86
CA LYS A 553 -5.66 25.78 -21.01
C LYS A 553 -6.23 24.60 -21.81
N SER A 554 -5.48 23.53 -21.92
CA SER A 554 -5.96 22.25 -22.46
C SER A 554 -6.39 21.33 -21.32
N LEU A 555 -7.54 20.67 -21.49
CA LEU A 555 -7.98 19.53 -20.70
C LEU A 555 -7.99 18.33 -21.63
N SER A 556 -7.32 17.26 -21.24
CA SER A 556 -7.45 15.95 -21.87
C SER A 556 -8.01 14.96 -20.85
N LEU A 557 -8.95 14.15 -21.27
CA LEU A 557 -9.52 13.04 -20.52
C LEU A 557 -9.39 11.80 -21.39
N SER A 558 -9.02 10.68 -20.78
CA SER A 558 -9.11 9.38 -21.42
C SER A 558 -9.63 8.35 -20.43
N ALA A 559 -10.47 7.43 -20.90
CA ALA A 559 -10.90 6.30 -20.09
C ALA A 559 -10.91 5.02 -20.93
N VAL A 560 -10.59 3.90 -20.29
CA VAL A 560 -10.72 2.55 -20.84
C VAL A 560 -11.43 1.67 -19.82
N GLY A 561 -12.18 0.68 -20.28
CA GLY A 561 -12.79 -0.30 -19.41
C GLY A 561 -13.28 -1.51 -20.17
N ALA A 562 -13.51 -2.59 -19.44
CA ALA A 562 -14.16 -3.78 -19.97
C ALA A 562 -15.18 -4.32 -18.98
N TYR A 563 -16.25 -4.89 -19.51
CA TYR A 563 -17.32 -5.54 -18.79
C TYR A 563 -17.59 -6.92 -19.39
N ALA A 564 -17.73 -7.93 -18.56
CA ALA A 564 -18.12 -9.27 -18.98
C ALA A 564 -19.03 -9.90 -17.91
N TYR A 565 -19.78 -10.92 -18.31
CA TYR A 565 -20.51 -11.77 -17.37
C TYR A 565 -19.92 -13.18 -17.50
N TYR A 566 -19.13 -13.59 -16.51
CA TYR A 566 -18.34 -14.82 -16.56
C TYR A 566 -18.67 -15.69 -15.34
N GLY A 567 -19.03 -16.96 -15.56
CA GLY A 567 -19.37 -17.87 -14.46
C GLY A 567 -20.56 -17.41 -13.61
N ASN A 568 -21.55 -16.73 -14.20
CA ASN A 568 -22.66 -16.04 -13.53
C ASN A 568 -22.28 -14.85 -12.62
N GLU A 569 -21.03 -14.40 -12.65
CA GLU A 569 -20.57 -13.24 -11.91
C GLU A 569 -20.20 -12.09 -12.87
N PRO A 570 -20.52 -10.83 -12.53
CA PRO A 570 -20.06 -9.70 -13.32
C PRO A 570 -18.54 -9.52 -13.15
N SER A 571 -17.85 -9.20 -14.23
CA SER A 571 -16.46 -8.78 -14.24
C SER A 571 -16.37 -7.41 -14.88
N LEU A 572 -15.67 -6.47 -14.23
CA LEU A 572 -15.58 -5.09 -14.66
C LEU A 572 -14.20 -4.53 -14.32
N PHE A 573 -13.61 -3.77 -15.22
CA PHE A 573 -12.62 -2.78 -14.83
C PHE A 573 -12.88 -1.44 -15.51
N LEU A 574 -12.43 -0.37 -14.86
CA LEU A 574 -12.46 0.98 -15.40
C LEU A 574 -11.17 1.69 -14.99
N TYR A 575 -10.56 2.39 -15.93
CA TYR A 575 -9.41 3.25 -15.71
C TYR A 575 -9.60 4.60 -16.40
N LEU A 576 -9.24 5.66 -15.70
CA LEU A 576 -9.39 7.05 -16.10
C LEU A 576 -8.04 7.76 -15.97
N ALA A 577 -7.65 8.53 -16.98
CA ALA A 577 -6.54 9.46 -16.90
C ALA A 577 -6.98 10.86 -17.34
N VAL A 578 -6.60 11.86 -16.55
CA VAL A 578 -6.88 13.28 -16.75
C VAL A 578 -5.55 14.00 -16.90
N ASP A 579 -5.34 14.69 -18.04
CA ASP A 579 -4.25 15.64 -18.23
C ASP A 579 -4.82 17.05 -18.17
N TYR A 580 -4.55 17.73 -17.07
CA TYR A 580 -4.95 19.10 -16.83
C TYR A 580 -3.97 19.73 -15.85
N PRO A 581 -3.50 20.96 -16.08
CA PRO A 581 -2.55 21.63 -15.18
C PRO A 581 -3.22 21.94 -13.84
N LEU A 582 -3.18 20.97 -12.94
CA LEU A 582 -3.78 21.00 -11.62
C LEU A 582 -2.95 21.80 -10.60
N GLY A 583 -1.80 22.32 -11.01
CA GLY A 583 -1.10 23.35 -10.28
C GLY A 583 -0.12 22.80 -9.27
N GLY A 584 0.39 23.71 -8.44
CA GLY A 584 1.37 23.41 -7.42
C GLY A 584 2.52 24.39 -7.43
N PRO A 585 3.35 24.41 -6.38
CA PRO A 585 4.68 25.00 -6.46
C PRO A 585 5.53 24.29 -7.53
N PRO A 586 6.55 24.98 -8.05
CA PRO A 586 7.34 24.49 -9.18
C PRO A 586 8.01 23.13 -8.93
N GLU A 587 8.40 22.78 -7.71
CA GLU A 587 9.06 21.51 -7.39
C GLU A 587 8.24 20.26 -7.71
N ILE A 588 6.91 20.37 -7.74
CA ILE A 588 6.00 19.28 -8.09
C ILE A 588 4.67 19.91 -8.51
N PHE A 589 4.67 20.44 -9.73
CA PHE A 589 3.49 21.01 -10.36
C PHE A 589 2.71 19.88 -11.02
N VAL A 590 1.57 19.52 -10.43
CA VAL A 590 0.73 18.42 -10.93
C VAL A 590 0.06 18.85 -12.23
N THR A 591 0.20 17.99 -13.22
CA THR A 591 -0.28 18.15 -14.60
C THR A 591 -1.30 17.09 -14.97
N GLY A 592 -1.54 16.08 -14.13
CA GLY A 592 -2.58 15.10 -14.36
C GLY A 592 -2.77 14.13 -13.22
N LEU A 593 -3.89 13.41 -13.27
CA LEU A 593 -4.25 12.35 -12.34
C LEU A 593 -4.71 11.13 -13.13
N ALA A 594 -4.50 9.95 -12.58
CA ALA A 594 -5.08 8.74 -13.11
C ALA A 594 -5.65 7.87 -11.99
N GLY A 595 -6.62 7.04 -12.30
CA GLY A 595 -7.24 6.16 -11.31
C GLY A 595 -8.08 5.08 -11.96
N GLY A 596 -8.10 3.90 -11.35
CA GLY A 596 -8.93 2.81 -11.83
C GLY A 596 -9.10 1.70 -10.82
N PHE A 597 -10.00 0.78 -11.13
CA PHE A 597 -10.26 -0.39 -10.31
C PHE A 597 -10.69 -1.57 -11.19
N GLY A 598 -10.52 -2.78 -10.67
CA GLY A 598 -11.04 -4.01 -11.25
C GLY A 598 -11.79 -4.86 -10.22
N TYR A 599 -12.87 -5.48 -10.68
CA TYR A 599 -13.72 -6.41 -9.95
C TYR A 599 -13.86 -7.69 -10.77
N ASN A 600 -13.57 -8.84 -10.16
CA ASN A 600 -13.35 -10.11 -10.86
C ASN A 600 -12.36 -9.95 -12.02
N ARG A 601 -11.31 -9.17 -11.76
CA ARG A 601 -10.23 -8.80 -12.68
C ARG A 601 -8.94 -8.81 -11.90
N ASP A 602 -7.97 -9.56 -12.39
CA ASP A 602 -6.62 -9.53 -11.85
C ASP A 602 -5.82 -8.38 -12.48
N LEU A 603 -4.69 -8.01 -11.89
CA LEU A 603 -3.77 -7.02 -12.42
C LEU A 603 -2.36 -7.59 -12.45
N ILE A 604 -1.88 -7.88 -13.66
CA ILE A 604 -0.52 -8.35 -13.91
C ILE A 604 0.33 -7.15 -14.30
N VAL A 605 1.24 -6.76 -13.42
CA VAL A 605 2.20 -5.69 -13.68
C VAL A 605 3.35 -6.24 -14.53
N PRO A 606 3.69 -5.61 -15.68
CA PRO A 606 4.79 -6.09 -16.51
C PRO A 606 6.17 -5.86 -15.88
N PRO A 607 7.22 -6.52 -16.40
CA PRO A 607 8.60 -6.22 -16.05
C PRO A 607 9.00 -4.77 -16.40
N LEU A 608 10.05 -4.27 -15.74
CA LEU A 608 10.55 -2.89 -15.85
C LEU A 608 10.71 -2.36 -17.30
N GLY A 609 11.24 -3.18 -18.21
CA GLY A 609 11.49 -2.79 -19.61
C GLY A 609 10.20 -2.52 -20.42
N GLU A 610 9.07 -3.06 -20.00
CA GLU A 610 7.78 -2.95 -20.69
C GLU A 610 6.84 -1.91 -20.03
N ILE A 611 7.28 -1.24 -18.96
CA ILE A 611 6.46 -0.28 -18.22
C ILE A 611 5.96 0.88 -19.09
N THR A 612 6.77 1.33 -20.06
CA THR A 612 6.33 2.39 -20.99
C THR A 612 5.20 1.96 -21.92
N GLU A 613 5.07 0.66 -22.17
CA GLU A 613 4.05 0.04 -23.01
C GLU A 613 2.86 -0.48 -22.18
N PHE A 614 2.99 -0.50 -20.86
CA PHE A 614 1.93 -0.91 -19.95
C PHE A 614 0.69 -0.03 -20.15
N PRO A 615 -0.50 -0.57 -20.49
CA PRO A 615 -1.63 0.24 -20.93
C PRO A 615 -2.03 1.36 -19.98
N LEU A 616 -2.00 1.12 -18.67
CA LEU A 616 -2.35 2.14 -17.67
C LEU A 616 -1.34 3.30 -17.65
N VAL A 617 -0.05 3.00 -17.82
CA VAL A 617 1.02 4.02 -17.88
C VAL A 617 0.99 4.75 -19.23
N ALA A 618 0.93 4.02 -20.33
CA ALA A 618 0.89 4.57 -21.67
C ALA A 618 -0.30 5.54 -21.84
N GLN A 619 -1.48 5.13 -21.35
CA GLN A 619 -2.68 5.96 -21.39
C GLN A 619 -2.56 7.24 -20.55
N ALA A 620 -1.89 7.19 -19.39
CA ALA A 620 -1.68 8.39 -18.58
C ALA A 620 -0.62 9.34 -19.16
N LEU A 621 0.38 8.81 -19.88
CA LEU A 621 1.43 9.60 -20.51
C LEU A 621 0.96 10.26 -21.81
N SER A 622 0.33 9.48 -22.69
CA SER A 622 0.01 9.87 -24.06
C SER A 622 -1.48 10.07 -24.33
N GLY A 623 -2.35 9.77 -23.35
CA GLY A 623 -3.77 9.58 -23.60
C GLY A 623 -4.04 8.28 -24.36
N VAL A 624 -5.28 8.10 -24.78
CA VAL A 624 -5.58 7.15 -25.85
C VAL A 624 -5.13 7.81 -27.15
N GLY A 625 -4.24 7.14 -27.90
CA GLY A 625 -3.59 7.67 -29.10
C GLY A 625 -4.55 8.22 -30.17
N ASP A 626 -3.98 8.84 -31.20
CA ASP A 626 -4.73 9.39 -32.33
C ASP A 626 -5.58 8.30 -33.00
N LEU A 627 -6.91 8.41 -32.90
CA LEU A 627 -7.88 7.49 -33.51
C LEU A 627 -8.11 7.81 -35.01
N SER A 628 -7.21 8.57 -35.63
CA SER A 628 -7.26 8.94 -37.05
C SER A 628 -6.88 7.81 -38.02
N GLY A 629 -6.34 6.69 -37.52
CA GLY A 629 -6.11 5.45 -38.29
C GLY A 629 -7.38 4.59 -38.44
N ASP A 630 -7.27 3.33 -38.92
CA ASP A 630 -8.39 2.38 -38.88
C ASP A 630 -8.73 2.10 -37.40
N PRO A 631 -9.85 2.62 -36.88
CA PRO A 631 -10.20 2.47 -35.47
C PRO A 631 -10.33 0.99 -35.10
N GLY A 632 -10.78 0.13 -36.03
CA GLY A 632 -10.92 -1.30 -35.77
C GLY A 632 -9.60 -1.96 -35.39
N GLU A 633 -8.50 -1.62 -36.05
CA GLU A 633 -7.16 -2.13 -35.75
C GLU A 633 -6.63 -1.54 -34.43
N ILE A 634 -6.74 -0.22 -34.23
CA ILE A 634 -6.26 0.45 -33.02
C ILE A 634 -6.98 -0.06 -31.76
N ILE A 635 -8.30 -0.26 -31.86
CA ILE A 635 -9.12 -0.81 -30.77
C ILE A 635 -8.70 -2.26 -30.50
N ASN A 636 -8.51 -3.08 -31.53
CA ASN A 636 -8.11 -4.48 -31.36
C ASN A 636 -6.73 -4.60 -30.69
N GLU A 637 -5.74 -3.80 -31.10
CA GLU A 637 -4.41 -3.79 -30.48
C GLU A 637 -4.46 -3.39 -29.00
N GLN A 638 -5.22 -2.34 -28.65
CA GLN A 638 -5.38 -1.91 -27.25
C GLN A 638 -6.14 -2.94 -26.41
N ILE A 639 -7.10 -3.64 -26.99
CA ILE A 639 -7.85 -4.69 -26.29
C ILE A 639 -6.98 -5.90 -26.03
N GLU A 640 -6.16 -6.31 -27.00
CA GLU A 640 -5.23 -7.42 -26.80
C GLU A 640 -4.23 -7.10 -25.69
N SER A 641 -3.71 -5.87 -25.63
CA SER A 641 -2.82 -5.45 -24.54
C SER A 641 -3.54 -5.43 -23.18
N LEU A 642 -4.76 -4.90 -23.10
CA LEU A 642 -5.56 -4.91 -21.86
C LEU A 642 -5.89 -6.33 -21.39
N SER A 643 -6.26 -7.24 -22.30
CA SER A 643 -6.59 -8.62 -21.96
C SER A 643 -5.40 -9.42 -21.42
N ARG A 644 -4.17 -9.03 -21.79
CA ARG A 644 -2.92 -9.62 -21.28
C ARG A 644 -2.66 -9.24 -19.83
N TYR A 645 -2.88 -7.97 -19.47
CA TYR A 645 -2.52 -7.43 -18.16
C TYR A 645 -3.68 -7.38 -17.17
N ILE A 646 -4.92 -7.39 -17.65
CA ILE A 646 -6.13 -7.26 -16.83
C ILE A 646 -7.14 -8.40 -17.16
N PRO A 647 -6.72 -9.67 -16.97
CA PRO A 647 -7.58 -10.81 -17.28
C PRO A 647 -8.74 -10.93 -16.28
N ILE A 648 -9.80 -11.62 -16.69
CA ILE A 648 -10.89 -12.01 -15.77
C ILE A 648 -10.35 -13.06 -14.80
N SER A 649 -10.52 -12.80 -13.51
CA SER A 649 -10.25 -13.75 -12.43
C SER A 649 -11.28 -13.57 -11.35
N LEU A 650 -12.09 -14.60 -11.07
CA LEU A 650 -13.10 -14.54 -10.02
C LEU A 650 -12.44 -14.35 -8.65
N ASP A 651 -13.10 -13.60 -7.77
CA ASP A 651 -12.63 -13.25 -6.43
C ASP A 651 -11.32 -12.44 -6.39
N ALA A 652 -10.85 -11.97 -7.55
CA ALA A 652 -9.73 -11.03 -7.65
C ALA A 652 -10.23 -9.60 -7.89
N GLY A 653 -9.43 -8.63 -7.45
CA GLY A 653 -9.65 -7.23 -7.71
C GLY A 653 -8.38 -6.42 -7.62
N PHE A 654 -8.41 -5.22 -8.18
CA PHE A 654 -7.29 -4.29 -8.08
C PHE A 654 -7.74 -2.85 -7.94
N LEU A 655 -6.83 -2.01 -7.44
CA LEU A 655 -6.94 -0.56 -7.39
C LEU A 655 -5.70 0.05 -8.04
N ALA A 656 -5.86 1.15 -8.76
CA ALA A 656 -4.78 1.91 -9.37
C ALA A 656 -4.98 3.41 -9.12
N ILE A 657 -3.93 4.11 -8.71
CA ILE A 657 -3.92 5.55 -8.44
C ILE A 657 -2.64 6.16 -9.01
N GLY A 658 -2.76 7.12 -9.92
CA GLY A 658 -1.62 7.74 -10.59
C GLY A 658 -1.60 9.26 -10.52
N ILE A 659 -0.40 9.82 -10.57
CA ILE A 659 -0.15 11.27 -10.62
C ILE A 659 0.83 11.57 -11.76
N LYS A 660 0.52 12.59 -12.55
CA LYS A 660 1.42 13.18 -13.55
C LYS A 660 1.85 14.56 -13.04
N PHE A 661 3.14 14.83 -13.02
CA PHE A 661 3.66 16.08 -12.46
C PHE A 661 4.97 16.49 -13.11
N THR A 662 5.28 17.79 -13.01
CA THR A 662 6.55 18.33 -13.45
C THR A 662 7.33 18.95 -12.28
N THR A 663 8.66 18.84 -12.30
CA THR A 663 9.55 19.48 -11.33
C THR A 663 10.38 20.54 -12.04
N TYR A 664 10.16 21.81 -11.67
CA TYR A 664 10.70 23.03 -12.27
C TYR A 664 10.54 23.13 -13.79
N LYS A 665 9.58 22.40 -14.38
CA LYS A 665 9.45 22.17 -15.84
C LYS A 665 10.70 21.55 -16.50
N LEU A 666 11.60 20.99 -15.70
CA LEU A 666 12.79 20.28 -16.15
C LEU A 666 12.53 18.78 -16.23
N LEU A 667 11.88 18.23 -15.20
CA LEU A 667 11.45 16.84 -15.15
C LEU A 667 9.95 16.75 -15.43
N ASP A 668 9.55 15.83 -16.29
CA ASP A 668 8.17 15.39 -16.52
C ASP A 668 8.03 13.94 -16.05
N SER A 669 7.17 13.70 -15.08
CA SER A 669 7.07 12.43 -14.36
C SER A 669 5.64 11.92 -14.29
N PHE A 670 5.47 10.62 -14.37
CA PHE A 670 4.25 9.90 -14.05
C PHE A 670 4.55 8.79 -13.04
N ALA A 671 3.74 8.66 -12.01
CA ALA A 671 3.82 7.60 -11.02
C ALA A 671 2.44 6.98 -10.81
N LEU A 672 2.36 5.66 -10.69
CA LEU A 672 1.18 4.83 -10.58
C LEU A 672 1.36 3.82 -9.44
N LEU A 673 0.57 3.96 -8.39
CA LEU A 673 0.45 2.99 -7.30
C LEU A 673 -0.67 2.00 -7.66
N THR A 674 -0.40 0.70 -7.56
CA THR A 674 -1.39 -0.35 -7.78
C THR A 674 -1.43 -1.35 -6.64
N LEU A 675 -2.61 -1.79 -6.28
CA LEU A 675 -2.86 -2.86 -5.31
C LEU A 675 -3.63 -3.97 -6.01
N ALA A 676 -3.12 -5.20 -6.00
CA ALA A 676 -3.79 -6.39 -6.51
C ALA A 676 -4.11 -7.35 -5.35
N LEU A 677 -5.35 -7.84 -5.32
CA LEU A 677 -5.90 -8.71 -4.27
C LEU A 677 -6.56 -9.93 -4.94
N SER A 678 -6.22 -11.13 -4.50
CA SER A 678 -6.92 -12.38 -4.84
C SER A 678 -6.89 -13.34 -3.66
N GLU A 679 -7.54 -14.52 -3.79
CA GLU A 679 -7.71 -15.49 -2.68
C GLU A 679 -6.42 -15.80 -1.90
N ASN A 680 -5.27 -15.86 -2.58
CA ASN A 680 -3.96 -16.15 -1.97
C ASN A 680 -2.85 -15.17 -2.37
N ASN A 681 -3.18 -14.04 -3.02
CA ASN A 681 -2.16 -13.10 -3.49
C ASN A 681 -2.48 -11.68 -3.06
N PHE A 682 -1.49 -11.03 -2.44
CA PHE A 682 -1.48 -9.61 -2.13
C PHE A 682 -0.21 -9.04 -2.76
N GLU A 683 -0.39 -8.08 -3.67
CA GLU A 683 0.72 -7.41 -4.33
C GLU A 683 0.52 -5.90 -4.36
N LEU A 684 1.52 -5.16 -3.91
CA LEU A 684 1.58 -3.70 -3.97
C LEU A 684 2.70 -3.28 -4.91
N ASN A 685 2.38 -2.45 -5.91
CA ASN A 685 3.37 -1.93 -6.85
C ASN A 685 3.34 -0.40 -6.91
N LEU A 686 4.51 0.23 -7.05
CA LEU A 686 4.68 1.63 -7.44
C LEU A 686 5.50 1.68 -8.73
N ILE A 687 4.89 2.14 -9.81
CA ILE A 687 5.45 2.14 -11.15
C ILE A 687 5.55 3.59 -11.64
N GLY A 688 6.59 3.96 -12.38
CA GLY A 688 6.64 5.31 -12.94
C GLY A 688 7.66 5.51 -14.05
N ILE A 689 7.48 6.62 -14.77
CA ILE A 689 8.41 7.14 -15.78
C ILE A 689 8.78 8.57 -15.39
N SER A 690 10.06 8.94 -15.47
CA SER A 690 10.54 10.30 -15.24
C SER A 690 11.47 10.72 -16.36
N THR A 691 11.22 11.88 -16.98
CA THR A 691 11.95 12.38 -18.15
C THR A 691 12.54 13.76 -17.87
N LEU A 692 13.86 13.88 -17.94
CA LEU A 692 14.61 15.13 -17.93
C LEU A 692 14.92 15.56 -19.36
N VAL A 693 14.67 16.84 -19.70
CA VAL A 693 15.09 17.43 -20.98
C VAL A 693 15.89 18.71 -20.74
N VAL A 694 17.10 18.79 -21.29
CA VAL A 694 18.02 19.93 -21.11
C VAL A 694 18.57 20.42 -22.45
N PRO A 695 18.44 21.72 -22.79
CA PRO A 695 17.55 22.69 -22.13
C PRO A 695 16.07 22.28 -22.29
N PRO A 696 15.18 22.66 -21.37
CA PRO A 696 13.76 22.34 -21.48
C PRO A 696 13.19 22.90 -22.80
N SER A 697 12.33 22.12 -23.46
CA SER A 697 11.74 22.45 -24.76
C SER A 697 10.96 23.77 -24.72
N THR A 698 11.62 24.86 -25.11
CA THR A 698 11.11 26.23 -25.01
C THR A 698 10.92 26.82 -26.39
N SER A 699 9.99 26.32 -27.21
CA SER A 699 9.57 26.89 -28.51
C SER A 699 10.67 27.23 -29.53
N SER A 700 11.92 26.91 -29.24
CA SER A 700 13.12 27.28 -29.98
C SER A 700 13.67 26.03 -30.61
N SER A 701 14.08 26.14 -31.87
CA SER A 701 14.56 25.07 -32.75
C SER A 701 15.93 24.51 -32.35
N ILE A 702 16.26 24.53 -31.05
CA ILE A 702 17.51 24.02 -30.49
C ILE A 702 17.24 22.58 -30.06
N ASP A 703 18.01 21.64 -30.62
CA ASP A 703 17.94 20.25 -30.20
C ASP A 703 18.36 20.12 -28.73
N PRO A 704 17.68 19.28 -27.93
CA PRO A 704 18.10 19.02 -26.56
C PRO A 704 19.55 18.51 -26.53
N VAL A 705 20.34 19.05 -25.60
CA VAL A 705 21.71 18.60 -25.34
C VAL A 705 21.69 17.33 -24.51
N ALA A 706 20.69 17.13 -23.65
CA ALA A 706 20.52 15.89 -22.91
C ALA A 706 19.04 15.54 -22.75
N VAL A 707 18.73 14.26 -22.88
CA VAL A 707 17.45 13.67 -22.50
C VAL A 707 17.76 12.48 -21.59
N VAL A 708 17.15 12.40 -20.42
CA VAL A 708 17.29 11.26 -19.52
C VAL A 708 15.90 10.79 -19.16
N GLN A 709 15.53 9.60 -19.62
CA GLN A 709 14.23 9.01 -19.33
C GLN A 709 14.41 7.70 -18.57
N LEU A 710 13.90 7.67 -17.34
CA LEU A 710 14.04 6.60 -16.37
C LEU A 710 12.68 5.91 -16.16
N ALA A 711 12.64 4.59 -16.28
CA ALA A 711 11.55 3.75 -15.78
C ALA A 711 11.86 3.28 -14.35
N LEU A 712 10.84 3.20 -13.50
CA LEU A 712 10.97 2.83 -12.08
C LEU A 712 9.84 1.88 -11.67
N GLN A 713 10.18 0.90 -10.81
CA GLN A 713 9.25 -0.05 -10.21
C GLN A 713 9.66 -0.33 -8.77
N ALA A 714 8.69 -0.33 -7.85
CA ALA A 714 8.80 -0.99 -6.56
C ALA A 714 7.67 -2.01 -6.44
N ARG A 715 7.96 -3.23 -6.02
CA ARG A 715 7.05 -4.37 -5.93
C ARG A 715 7.20 -5.03 -4.58
N PHE A 716 6.07 -5.24 -3.90
CA PHE A 716 5.98 -5.98 -2.66
C PHE A 716 4.98 -7.12 -2.85
N SER A 717 5.45 -8.36 -2.80
CA SER A 717 4.66 -9.59 -2.99
C SER A 717 4.76 -10.46 -1.76
N LEU A 718 3.62 -10.70 -1.10
CA LEU A 718 3.56 -11.61 0.06
C LEU A 718 3.66 -13.08 -0.37
N ALA A 719 3.11 -13.43 -1.53
CA ALA A 719 3.12 -14.80 -2.03
C ALA A 719 4.54 -15.26 -2.40
N GLU A 720 5.36 -14.36 -2.95
CA GLU A 720 6.77 -14.63 -3.29
C GLU A 720 7.74 -14.38 -2.12
N GLY A 721 7.29 -13.71 -1.05
CA GLY A 721 8.17 -13.27 0.02
C GLY A 721 9.19 -12.23 -0.45
N LEU A 722 8.83 -11.32 -1.35
CA LEU A 722 9.76 -10.44 -2.08
C LEU A 722 9.43 -8.96 -1.91
N LEU A 723 10.44 -8.16 -1.57
CA LEU A 723 10.47 -6.71 -1.76
C LEU A 723 11.52 -6.37 -2.83
N LEU A 724 11.09 -5.78 -3.94
CA LEU A 724 11.92 -5.46 -5.10
C LEU A 724 11.77 -3.99 -5.48
N VAL A 725 12.87 -3.27 -5.65
CA VAL A 725 12.91 -1.88 -6.14
C VAL A 725 13.89 -1.81 -7.30
N GLN A 726 13.46 -1.32 -8.46
CA GLN A 726 14.27 -1.28 -9.67
C GLN A 726 14.06 0.03 -10.44
N ALA A 727 15.09 0.42 -11.19
CA ALA A 727 15.01 1.54 -12.12
C ALA A 727 15.94 1.32 -13.32
N GLU A 728 15.57 1.78 -14.51
CA GLU A 728 16.33 1.58 -15.75
C GLU A 728 16.18 2.77 -16.70
N LEU A 729 17.30 3.18 -17.31
CA LEU A 729 17.31 4.18 -18.37
C LEU A 729 16.77 3.59 -19.67
N THR A 730 15.76 4.25 -20.24
CA THR A 730 15.17 3.86 -21.51
C THR A 730 16.08 4.22 -22.69
N PRO A 731 15.88 3.60 -23.88
CA PRO A 731 16.63 3.92 -25.10
C PRO A 731 16.55 5.38 -25.56
N ASN A 732 15.58 6.15 -25.06
CA ASN A 732 15.41 7.58 -25.33
C ASN A 732 16.46 8.46 -24.63
N SER A 733 17.27 7.89 -23.73
CA SER A 733 18.25 8.63 -22.93
C SER A 733 19.55 8.88 -23.70
N TYR A 734 19.98 10.14 -23.80
CA TYR A 734 21.24 10.54 -24.43
C TYR A 734 21.83 11.82 -23.83
N ILE A 735 23.13 12.04 -24.04
CA ILE A 735 23.83 13.26 -23.61
C ILE A 735 24.76 13.78 -24.71
N LEU A 736 24.87 15.10 -24.87
CA LEU A 736 25.61 15.83 -25.90
C LEU A 736 25.12 15.61 -27.35
N SER A 737 24.68 14.41 -27.70
CA SER A 737 24.24 14.02 -29.03
C SER A 737 23.30 12.82 -28.93
N GLN A 738 22.30 12.73 -29.80
CA GLN A 738 21.43 11.54 -29.92
C GLN A 738 22.20 10.25 -30.27
N LYS A 739 23.45 10.36 -30.74
CA LYS A 739 24.34 9.21 -30.99
C LYS A 739 25.11 8.74 -29.75
N CYS A 740 25.00 9.46 -28.64
CA CYS A 740 25.63 9.16 -27.36
C CYS A 740 24.55 8.70 -26.37
N HIS A 741 24.13 7.45 -26.53
CA HIS A 741 23.07 6.85 -25.73
C HIS A 741 23.56 6.54 -24.33
N LEU A 742 22.75 6.85 -23.32
CA LEU A 742 23.00 6.48 -21.94
C LEU A 742 22.40 5.09 -21.67
N THR A 743 23.08 4.31 -20.85
CA THR A 743 22.61 3.02 -20.33
C THR A 743 22.78 2.99 -18.82
N GLY A 744 21.94 2.23 -18.12
CA GLY A 744 22.08 2.05 -16.70
C GLY A 744 20.83 1.58 -16.02
N GLY A 745 20.99 0.67 -15.07
CA GLY A 745 19.92 0.25 -14.19
C GLY A 745 20.36 0.14 -12.73
N PHE A 746 19.36 0.01 -11.88
CA PHE A 746 19.45 -0.18 -10.45
C PHE A 746 18.45 -1.28 -10.05
N ALA A 747 18.84 -2.12 -9.09
CA ALA A 747 17.92 -3.01 -8.41
C ALA A 747 18.31 -3.22 -6.94
N ALA A 748 17.32 -3.27 -6.06
CA ALA A 748 17.43 -3.75 -4.69
C ALA A 748 16.33 -4.80 -4.47
N ALA A 749 16.70 -6.01 -4.09
CA ALA A 749 15.77 -7.11 -3.84
C ALA A 749 16.06 -7.76 -2.49
N PHE A 750 15.00 -8.05 -1.73
CA PHE A 750 15.05 -8.70 -0.44
C PHE A 750 14.02 -9.82 -0.39
N TRP A 751 14.47 -11.04 -0.10
CA TRP A 751 13.62 -12.20 0.06
C TRP A 751 13.41 -12.48 1.54
N PHE A 752 12.21 -12.21 2.05
CA PHE A 752 11.85 -12.35 3.46
C PHE A 752 11.08 -13.63 3.77
N ALA A 753 10.68 -14.40 2.75
CA ALA A 753 10.05 -15.70 2.89
C ALA A 753 10.26 -16.54 1.61
N GLY A 754 9.87 -17.82 1.66
CA GLY A 754 9.93 -18.73 0.50
C GLY A 754 11.28 -19.42 0.33
N GLU A 755 11.57 -19.90 -0.89
CA GLU A 755 12.79 -20.69 -1.17
C GLU A 755 14.09 -19.89 -0.96
N HIS A 756 14.02 -18.57 -1.10
CA HIS A 756 15.18 -17.67 -1.05
C HIS A 756 15.21 -16.81 0.23
N GLU A 757 14.45 -17.17 1.26
CA GLU A 757 14.40 -16.43 2.54
C GLU A 757 15.80 -16.12 3.10
N GLY A 758 16.02 -14.86 3.45
CA GLY A 758 17.27 -14.35 4.01
C GLY A 758 18.29 -13.86 2.97
N ASP A 759 18.02 -14.04 1.68
CA ASP A 759 18.88 -13.51 0.61
C ASP A 759 18.53 -12.05 0.28
N PHE A 760 19.52 -11.32 -0.22
CA PHE A 760 19.35 -9.96 -0.70
C PHE A 760 20.41 -9.56 -1.73
N VAL A 761 20.05 -8.58 -2.56
CA VAL A 761 20.99 -7.96 -3.51
C VAL A 761 20.67 -6.49 -3.70
N ILE A 762 21.70 -5.65 -3.74
CA ILE A 762 21.63 -4.25 -4.15
C ILE A 762 22.66 -4.06 -5.26
N THR A 763 22.23 -3.66 -6.45
CA THR A 763 23.11 -3.49 -7.61
C THR A 763 22.79 -2.24 -8.41
N LEU A 764 23.85 -1.62 -8.92
CA LEU A 764 23.87 -0.49 -9.82
C LEU A 764 24.70 -0.92 -11.02
N GLY A 765 24.13 -1.03 -12.21
CA GLY A 765 24.90 -1.48 -13.37
C GLY A 765 25.22 -2.98 -13.41
N GLY A 766 24.56 -3.81 -12.61
CA GLY A 766 24.74 -5.26 -12.60
C GLY A 766 25.96 -5.73 -11.80
N TYR A 767 26.50 -6.89 -12.19
CA TYR A 767 27.41 -7.70 -11.36
C TYR A 767 28.84 -7.78 -11.92
N HIS A 768 29.77 -8.32 -11.14
CA HIS A 768 31.11 -8.60 -11.63
C HIS A 768 31.09 -9.53 -12.87
N PRO A 769 31.90 -9.29 -13.94
CA PRO A 769 31.84 -10.08 -15.18
C PRO A 769 32.01 -11.59 -15.00
N SER A 770 32.85 -12.00 -14.04
CA SER A 770 33.07 -13.41 -13.70
C SER A 770 32.07 -13.99 -12.69
N PHE A 771 31.09 -13.20 -12.21
CA PHE A 771 30.08 -13.64 -11.26
C PHE A 771 28.92 -14.35 -11.98
N LYS A 772 28.63 -15.56 -11.53
CA LYS A 772 27.49 -16.36 -11.97
C LYS A 772 26.28 -15.88 -11.21
N VAL A 773 25.55 -14.95 -11.82
CA VAL A 773 24.34 -14.36 -11.26
C VAL A 773 23.31 -15.47 -10.98
N PRO A 774 22.81 -15.61 -9.75
CA PRO A 774 21.71 -16.51 -9.43
C PRO A 774 20.47 -16.23 -10.29
N THR A 775 19.65 -17.24 -10.57
CA THR A 775 18.50 -17.10 -11.48
C THR A 775 17.40 -16.20 -10.95
N HIS A 776 17.24 -16.10 -9.62
CA HIS A 776 16.27 -15.21 -8.98
C HIS A 776 16.75 -13.76 -8.89
N TYR A 777 18.03 -13.48 -9.15
CA TYR A 777 18.55 -12.11 -9.12
C TYR A 777 18.12 -11.32 -10.36
N PRO A 778 17.82 -10.02 -10.20
CA PRO A 778 17.37 -9.18 -11.30
C PRO A 778 18.48 -8.97 -12.34
N THR A 779 18.11 -8.95 -13.61
CA THR A 779 19.02 -8.53 -14.68
C THR A 779 19.07 -7.01 -14.73
N VAL A 780 20.27 -6.42 -14.63
CA VAL A 780 20.46 -4.97 -14.54
C VAL A 780 21.51 -4.51 -15.57
N PRO A 781 21.16 -3.58 -16.49
CA PRO A 781 22.09 -3.11 -17.52
C PRO A 781 23.20 -2.22 -16.93
N ARG A 782 24.39 -2.26 -17.54
CA ARG A 782 25.57 -1.48 -17.11
C ARG A 782 25.27 0.02 -17.05
N LEU A 783 25.76 0.69 -16.00
CA LEU A 783 25.79 2.15 -15.95
C LEU A 783 26.82 2.66 -16.95
N GLY A 784 26.45 3.55 -17.87
CA GLY A 784 27.39 3.92 -18.91
C GLY A 784 26.83 4.74 -20.05
N PHE A 785 27.63 4.83 -21.10
CA PHE A 785 27.27 5.46 -22.36
C PHE A 785 27.87 4.72 -23.54
N ASN A 786 27.17 4.79 -24.68
CA ASN A 786 27.66 4.34 -25.97
C ASN A 786 27.57 5.49 -26.97
N TRP A 787 28.73 5.95 -27.46
CA TRP A 787 28.84 7.08 -28.35
C TRP A 787 29.41 6.69 -29.71
N GLN A 788 28.55 6.70 -30.73
CA GLN A 788 28.98 6.58 -32.12
C GLN A 788 29.29 7.98 -32.69
N LEU A 789 30.58 8.34 -32.73
CA LEU A 789 31.03 9.65 -33.22
C LEU A 789 30.78 9.79 -34.74
N ASP A 790 31.17 8.78 -35.51
CA ASP A 790 31.03 8.69 -36.97
C ASP A 790 30.95 7.21 -37.43
N SER A 791 30.98 6.90 -38.73
CA SER A 791 30.91 5.52 -39.24
C SER A 791 32.12 4.63 -38.89
N HIS A 792 33.19 5.20 -38.34
CA HIS A 792 34.47 4.56 -38.08
C HIS A 792 34.87 4.55 -36.60
N THR A 793 34.32 5.46 -35.79
CA THR A 793 34.77 5.73 -34.43
C THR A 793 33.65 5.55 -33.40
N SER A 794 33.90 4.73 -32.38
CA SER A 794 32.97 4.52 -31.25
C SER A 794 33.68 4.58 -29.90
N ILE A 795 33.00 5.13 -28.89
CA ILE A 795 33.45 5.18 -27.50
C ILE A 795 32.37 4.56 -26.61
N THR A 796 32.76 3.63 -25.74
CA THR A 796 31.83 2.98 -24.81
C THR A 796 32.43 2.99 -23.42
N GLY A 797 31.71 3.56 -22.45
CA GLY A 797 32.07 3.52 -21.03
C GLY A 797 31.00 2.75 -20.26
N GLU A 798 31.42 1.86 -19.37
CA GLU A 798 30.56 1.01 -18.56
C GLU A 798 31.07 0.94 -17.12
N GLY A 799 30.17 0.80 -16.17
CA GLY A 799 30.44 0.69 -14.75
C GLY A 799 29.37 -0.13 -14.05
N TYR A 800 29.73 -0.68 -12.90
CA TYR A 800 28.83 -1.45 -12.05
C TYR A 800 29.27 -1.45 -10.58
N PHE A 801 28.30 -1.75 -9.74
CA PHE A 801 28.43 -2.01 -8.31
C PHE A 801 27.38 -3.05 -7.91
N ALA A 802 27.74 -4.02 -7.08
CA ALA A 802 26.81 -4.97 -6.50
C ALA A 802 27.21 -5.28 -5.05
N LEU A 803 26.20 -5.37 -4.19
CA LEU A 803 26.29 -5.79 -2.79
C LEU A 803 25.31 -6.95 -2.63
N CYS A 804 25.81 -8.10 -2.18
CA CYS A 804 25.00 -9.29 -1.93
C CYS A 804 25.57 -10.04 -0.72
N SER A 805 24.88 -11.10 -0.30
CA SER A 805 25.27 -11.97 0.81
C SER A 805 26.72 -12.48 0.74
N HIS A 806 27.28 -12.61 -0.47
CA HIS A 806 28.62 -13.14 -0.70
C HIS A 806 29.74 -12.10 -0.61
N ALA A 807 29.58 -10.94 -1.28
CA ALA A 807 30.64 -9.94 -1.41
C ALA A 807 30.11 -8.58 -1.92
N VAL A 808 30.96 -7.57 -1.79
CA VAL A 808 30.85 -6.29 -2.48
C VAL A 808 31.68 -6.35 -3.76
N MET A 809 31.07 -5.96 -4.88
CA MET A 809 31.68 -5.95 -6.20
C MET A 809 31.56 -4.55 -6.78
N ALA A 810 32.60 -4.09 -7.46
CA ALA A 810 32.54 -2.85 -8.22
C ALA A 810 33.44 -2.97 -9.44
N GLY A 811 33.22 -2.19 -10.47
CA GLY A 811 34.13 -2.16 -11.59
C GLY A 811 33.64 -1.31 -12.73
N GLY A 812 34.44 -1.24 -13.78
CA GLY A 812 34.11 -0.51 -14.97
C GLY A 812 35.14 -0.65 -16.05
N SER A 813 34.75 -0.27 -17.26
CA SER A 813 35.61 -0.26 -18.43
C SER A 813 35.31 0.93 -19.32
N LEU A 814 36.33 1.39 -20.04
CA LEU A 814 36.25 2.38 -21.08
C LEU A 814 36.94 1.82 -22.30
N SER A 815 36.23 1.79 -23.43
CA SER A 815 36.75 1.34 -24.70
C SER A 815 36.59 2.40 -25.79
N PHE A 816 37.60 2.49 -26.64
CA PHE A 816 37.63 3.32 -27.84
C PHE A 816 37.98 2.41 -29.02
N ARG A 817 37.19 2.48 -30.09
CA ARG A 817 37.39 1.70 -31.31
C ARG A 817 37.40 2.62 -32.53
N TYR A 818 38.39 2.42 -33.40
CA TYR A 818 38.51 3.09 -34.68
C TYR A 818 38.74 2.05 -35.78
N LYS A 819 37.97 2.11 -36.87
CA LYS A 819 38.18 1.27 -38.05
C LYS A 819 37.80 2.00 -39.34
N SER A 820 38.79 2.24 -40.20
CA SER A 820 38.60 2.83 -41.53
C SER A 820 39.36 2.02 -42.57
N GLY A 821 38.64 1.28 -43.42
CA GLY A 821 39.22 0.36 -44.39
C GLY A 821 40.11 -0.70 -43.73
N SER A 822 41.39 -0.75 -44.13
CA SER A 822 42.40 -1.65 -43.54
C SER A 822 42.99 -1.12 -42.23
N VAL A 823 42.82 0.16 -41.90
CA VAL A 823 43.36 0.79 -40.70
C VAL A 823 42.43 0.55 -39.52
N HIS A 824 42.98 0.10 -38.40
CA HIS A 824 42.23 -0.12 -37.16
C HIS A 824 43.05 0.27 -35.93
N ALA A 825 42.37 0.78 -34.90
CA ALA A 825 42.95 1.06 -33.58
C ALA A 825 41.92 0.75 -32.48
N PHE A 826 42.40 0.21 -31.37
CA PHE A 826 41.61 -0.16 -30.21
C PHE A 826 42.34 0.26 -28.93
N PHE A 827 41.61 0.89 -28.03
CA PHE A 827 42.06 1.20 -26.68
C PHE A 827 41.01 0.71 -25.70
N GLU A 828 41.42 0.00 -24.67
CA GLU A 828 40.55 -0.49 -23.60
C GLU A 828 41.26 -0.29 -22.26
N VAL A 829 40.57 0.28 -21.29
CA VAL A 829 41.00 0.34 -19.89
C VAL A 829 39.85 -0.13 -19.02
N GLY A 830 40.14 -0.85 -17.95
CA GLY A 830 39.10 -1.25 -17.02
C GLY A 830 39.69 -1.72 -15.70
N ALA A 831 38.85 -1.79 -14.68
CA ALA A 831 39.18 -2.34 -13.38
C ALA A 831 37.97 -3.03 -12.79
N ASP A 832 38.19 -4.20 -12.21
CA ASP A 832 37.19 -5.02 -11.53
C ASP A 832 37.67 -5.25 -10.09
N PHE A 833 36.77 -5.02 -9.13
CA PHE A 833 37.00 -5.05 -7.69
C PHE A 833 36.10 -6.11 -7.06
N LEU A 834 36.67 -6.91 -6.17
CA LEU A 834 35.97 -7.82 -5.28
C LEU A 834 36.42 -7.53 -3.85
N ILE A 835 35.47 -7.15 -3.00
CA ILE A 835 35.71 -6.80 -1.60
C ILE A 835 34.88 -7.74 -0.73
N CYS A 836 35.53 -8.40 0.22
CA CYS A 836 34.89 -9.37 1.11
C CYS A 836 34.44 -8.71 2.42
N TRP A 837 33.45 -9.33 3.08
CA TRP A 837 33.09 -9.04 4.46
C TRP A 837 34.27 -9.31 5.41
N LYS A 838 34.18 -8.77 6.63
CA LYS A 838 35.27 -8.84 7.60
C LYS A 838 35.68 -10.30 7.93
N PRO A 839 36.98 -10.64 8.05
CA PRO A 839 38.16 -9.76 7.96
C PRO A 839 38.37 -9.17 6.56
N TYR A 840 38.49 -7.84 6.52
CA TYR A 840 38.43 -7.08 5.26
C TYR A 840 39.55 -7.49 4.31
N TYR A 841 39.13 -7.80 3.08
CA TYR A 841 40.01 -8.15 1.98
C TYR A 841 39.50 -7.54 0.69
N TYR A 842 40.41 -7.11 -0.19
CA TYR A 842 40.08 -6.70 -1.55
C TYR A 842 40.99 -7.38 -2.57
N ASP A 843 40.42 -7.82 -3.69
CA ASP A 843 41.10 -8.27 -4.91
C ASP A 843 40.71 -7.31 -6.04
N ILE A 844 41.72 -6.72 -6.71
CA ILE A 844 41.52 -5.73 -7.75
C ILE A 844 42.29 -6.14 -8.98
N SER A 845 41.59 -6.30 -10.09
CA SER A 845 42.17 -6.57 -11.41
C SER A 845 41.95 -5.36 -12.31
N ALA A 846 43.02 -4.65 -12.65
CA ALA A 846 42.99 -3.55 -13.59
C ALA A 846 43.74 -3.91 -14.88
N ARG A 847 43.22 -3.48 -16.02
CA ARG A 847 43.79 -3.75 -17.34
C ARG A 847 43.83 -2.50 -18.20
N ILE A 848 44.89 -2.38 -19.00
CA ILE A 848 45.00 -1.42 -20.10
C ILE A 848 45.46 -2.21 -21.31
N ARG A 849 44.77 -2.07 -22.44
CA ARG A 849 45.14 -2.69 -23.72
C ARG A 849 45.06 -1.64 -24.82
N ILE A 850 46.14 -1.51 -25.58
CA ILE A 850 46.26 -0.62 -26.72
C ILE A 850 46.69 -1.47 -27.91
N SER A 851 45.99 -1.38 -29.02
CA SER A 851 46.39 -2.06 -30.25
C SER A 851 46.06 -1.21 -31.48
N GLY A 852 46.84 -1.38 -32.54
CA GLY A 852 46.63 -0.71 -33.81
C GLY A 852 47.34 -1.42 -34.95
N GLY A 853 46.81 -1.27 -36.15
CA GLY A 853 47.30 -2.02 -37.31
C GLY A 853 46.76 -1.56 -38.66
N ILE A 854 47.37 -2.11 -39.71
CA ILE A 854 46.98 -1.92 -41.12
C ILE A 854 46.91 -3.30 -41.78
N GLY A 855 45.73 -3.68 -42.27
CA GLY A 855 45.49 -4.97 -42.91
C GLY A 855 45.67 -6.13 -41.92
N ILE A 856 46.58 -7.05 -42.23
CA ILE A 856 46.91 -8.22 -41.38
C ILE A 856 47.99 -7.94 -40.32
N ILE A 857 48.63 -6.76 -40.35
CA ILE A 857 49.72 -6.39 -39.43
C ILE A 857 49.13 -5.60 -38.26
N SER A 858 49.36 -6.06 -37.03
CA SER A 858 48.94 -5.38 -35.80
C SER A 858 50.04 -5.36 -34.75
N ILE A 859 50.07 -4.30 -33.94
CA ILE A 859 50.95 -4.17 -32.77
C ILE A 859 50.03 -3.99 -31.55
N SER A 860 50.35 -4.66 -30.45
CA SER A 860 49.62 -4.54 -29.19
C SER A 860 50.57 -4.30 -28.01
N LEU A 861 50.12 -3.44 -27.10
CA LEU A 861 50.68 -3.18 -25.78
C LEU A 861 49.58 -3.41 -24.75
N GLY A 862 49.82 -4.28 -23.77
CA GLY A 862 48.93 -4.54 -22.66
C GLY A 862 49.65 -4.37 -21.33
N VAL A 863 48.94 -3.85 -20.33
CA VAL A 863 49.37 -3.88 -18.93
C VAL A 863 48.22 -4.44 -18.10
N GLU A 864 48.50 -5.49 -17.35
CA GLU A 864 47.59 -6.09 -16.38
C GLU A 864 48.16 -5.86 -14.98
N LEU A 865 47.34 -5.29 -14.10
CA LEU A 865 47.68 -5.00 -12.73
C LEU A 865 46.74 -5.81 -11.82
N HIS A 866 47.31 -6.65 -10.97
CA HIS A 866 46.59 -7.38 -9.94
C HIS A 866 47.02 -6.87 -8.57
N LEU A 867 46.09 -6.29 -7.81
CA LEU A 867 46.33 -5.77 -6.46
C LEU A 867 45.51 -6.55 -5.44
N TRP A 868 46.05 -6.65 -4.23
CA TRP A 868 45.35 -7.18 -3.08
C TRP A 868 45.73 -6.45 -1.79
N GLY A 869 44.89 -6.55 -0.75
CA GLY A 869 45.16 -6.02 0.59
C GLY A 869 44.36 -6.75 1.66
N PRO A 870 44.61 -6.52 2.96
CA PRO A 870 44.61 -5.19 3.57
C PRO A 870 45.96 -4.46 3.52
N GLU A 871 47.07 -5.17 3.66
CA GLU A 871 48.40 -4.62 3.37
C GLU A 871 48.64 -4.67 1.86
N LEU A 872 48.88 -3.52 1.24
CA LEU A 872 48.95 -3.39 -0.21
C LEU A 872 50.07 -4.26 -0.80
N GLY A 873 49.67 -5.24 -1.62
CA GLY A 873 50.54 -6.09 -2.43
C GLY A 873 50.02 -6.20 -3.86
N GLY A 874 50.91 -6.47 -4.83
CA GLY A 874 50.45 -6.59 -6.21
C GLY A 874 51.48 -7.14 -7.20
N LYS A 875 51.00 -7.37 -8.42
CA LYS A 875 51.81 -7.73 -9.60
C LYS A 875 51.36 -6.90 -10.80
N ALA A 876 52.33 -6.38 -11.55
CA ALA A 876 52.11 -5.74 -12.83
C ALA A 876 52.73 -6.61 -13.93
N LYS A 877 51.93 -7.08 -14.89
CA LYS A 877 52.37 -7.81 -16.08
C LYS A 877 52.27 -6.87 -17.28
N ILE A 878 53.39 -6.66 -17.96
CA ILE A 878 53.50 -5.84 -19.16
C ILE A 878 53.64 -6.80 -20.33
N ASP A 879 52.67 -6.81 -21.23
CA ASP A 879 52.63 -7.62 -22.44
C ASP A 879 52.90 -6.76 -23.68
N LEU A 880 54.02 -7.02 -24.34
CA LEU A 880 54.39 -6.45 -25.65
C LEU A 880 54.18 -7.50 -26.73
N TRP A 881 53.96 -7.07 -27.98
CA TRP A 881 53.77 -7.96 -29.14
C TRP A 881 54.87 -9.02 -29.37
N ILE A 882 56.05 -8.89 -28.72
CA ILE A 882 57.19 -9.82 -28.82
C ILE A 882 57.64 -10.42 -27.48
N ALA A 883 57.19 -9.89 -26.33
CA ALA A 883 57.70 -10.28 -25.01
C ALA A 883 56.77 -9.83 -23.88
N SER A 884 56.75 -10.57 -22.78
CA SER A 884 56.02 -10.22 -21.55
C SER A 884 56.95 -10.14 -20.35
N ALA A 885 56.76 -9.18 -19.46
CA ALA A 885 57.52 -9.04 -18.20
C ALA A 885 56.58 -8.85 -17.01
N THR A 886 56.84 -9.51 -15.88
CA THR A 886 56.04 -9.39 -14.66
C THR A 886 56.86 -8.83 -13.51
N VAL A 887 56.39 -7.73 -12.92
CA VAL A 887 56.98 -7.07 -11.74
C VAL A 887 56.09 -7.29 -10.53
N LYS A 888 56.66 -7.75 -9.40
CA LYS A 888 55.96 -7.91 -8.12
C LYS A 888 56.33 -6.74 -7.20
N PHE A 889 55.39 -6.22 -6.42
CA PHE A 889 55.63 -5.10 -5.49
C PHE A 889 54.70 -5.19 -4.26
N GLY A 890 55.01 -4.42 -3.21
CA GLY A 890 54.26 -4.46 -1.96
C GLY A 890 54.39 -5.79 -1.21
N ASP A 891 53.53 -6.03 -0.24
CA ASP A 891 53.62 -7.25 0.57
C ASP A 891 53.09 -8.48 -0.19
N GLN A 892 53.98 -9.47 -0.36
CA GLN A 892 53.68 -10.75 -0.97
C GLN A 892 53.42 -11.85 0.07
N GLY A 893 53.74 -11.60 1.34
CA GLY A 893 53.67 -12.55 2.46
C GLY A 893 52.32 -12.57 3.18
N SER A 894 51.59 -11.44 3.19
CA SER A 894 50.29 -11.27 3.85
C SER A 894 49.09 -11.24 2.91
N ARG A 895 49.16 -11.99 1.81
CA ARG A 895 48.10 -12.03 0.81
C ARG A 895 46.72 -12.44 1.34
N ASP A 896 46.62 -13.19 2.43
CA ASP A 896 45.36 -13.70 2.98
C ASP A 896 45.13 -13.08 4.38
N PRO A 897 43.92 -12.70 4.81
CA PRO A 897 43.71 -12.11 6.14
C PRO A 897 43.91 -13.14 7.29
N LEU A 898 44.23 -12.63 8.48
CA LEU A 898 44.20 -13.44 9.70
C LEU A 898 42.74 -13.56 10.21
N PRO A 899 42.38 -14.69 10.84
CA PRO A 899 41.09 -14.82 11.50
C PRO A 899 40.89 -13.80 12.63
N ILE A 900 39.65 -13.38 12.87
CA ILE A 900 39.29 -12.44 13.94
C ILE A 900 38.94 -13.16 15.25
N ALA A 901 39.08 -12.46 16.37
CA ALA A 901 38.69 -12.97 17.69
C ALA A 901 37.17 -12.87 17.93
N TRP A 902 36.67 -13.56 18.97
CA TRP A 902 35.25 -13.61 19.32
C TRP A 902 34.61 -12.24 19.57
N ASP A 903 35.27 -11.38 20.35
CA ASP A 903 34.71 -10.05 20.69
C ASP A 903 34.53 -9.17 19.44
N GLU A 904 35.47 -9.29 18.49
CA GLU A 904 35.41 -8.60 17.21
C GLU A 904 34.35 -9.20 16.30
N PHE A 905 34.20 -10.53 16.28
CA PHE A 905 33.13 -11.21 15.55
C PHE A 905 31.75 -10.80 16.06
N LYS A 906 31.54 -10.90 17.38
CA LYS A 906 30.28 -10.57 18.04
C LYS A 906 29.85 -9.13 17.76
N SER A 907 30.76 -8.17 17.95
CA SER A 907 30.48 -6.75 17.69
C SER A 907 30.29 -6.38 16.22
N SER A 908 30.82 -7.19 15.28
CA SER A 908 30.73 -6.91 13.84
C SER A 908 29.55 -7.59 13.15
N PHE A 909 29.07 -8.72 13.67
CA PHE A 909 28.13 -9.60 12.95
C PHE A 909 26.88 -10.03 13.72
N LEU A 910 26.88 -9.93 15.05
CA LEU A 910 25.75 -10.39 15.87
C LEU A 910 24.96 -9.20 16.45
N PRO A 911 23.64 -9.34 16.62
CA PRO A 911 22.83 -8.35 17.33
C PRO A 911 23.15 -8.36 18.84
N GLN A 912 22.41 -7.55 19.61
CA GLN A 912 22.57 -7.56 21.07
C GLN A 912 22.19 -8.93 21.65
N ASP A 913 22.76 -9.29 22.80
CA ASP A 913 22.59 -10.64 23.37
C ASP A 913 21.12 -11.03 23.62
N THR A 914 20.28 -10.05 23.93
CA THR A 914 18.84 -10.23 24.14
C THR A 914 18.04 -10.46 22.86
N GLU A 915 18.64 -10.23 21.69
CA GLU A 915 18.01 -10.31 20.36
C GLU A 915 18.52 -11.51 19.54
N ILE A 916 19.49 -12.29 20.07
CA ILE A 916 20.07 -13.43 19.36
C ILE A 916 19.03 -14.53 19.13
N CYS A 917 18.23 -14.82 20.15
CA CYS A 917 17.15 -15.80 20.09
C CYS A 917 15.82 -15.08 20.24
N SER A 918 14.85 -15.44 19.40
CA SER A 918 13.50 -14.93 19.49
C SER A 918 12.50 -16.08 19.55
N ILE A 919 11.31 -15.75 20.01
CA ILE A 919 10.14 -16.61 19.94
C ILE A 919 8.99 -15.78 19.41
N ALA A 920 8.13 -16.39 18.61
CA ALA A 920 6.91 -15.76 18.10
C ALA A 920 5.76 -16.77 18.06
N ALA A 921 4.54 -16.31 18.32
CA ALA A 921 3.34 -17.11 18.09
C ALA A 921 2.95 -17.04 16.61
N SER A 922 3.44 -18.00 15.82
CA SER A 922 3.18 -18.08 14.37
C SER A 922 1.73 -18.43 14.01
N LYS A 923 0.99 -19.10 14.92
CA LYS A 923 -0.45 -19.36 14.80
C LYS A 923 -1.12 -19.43 16.16
N GLY A 924 -2.41 -19.09 16.15
CA GLY A 924 -3.27 -19.25 17.31
C GLY A 924 -3.05 -18.16 18.36
N LEU A 925 -2.25 -17.13 18.08
CA LEU A 925 -2.20 -15.96 18.93
C LEU A 925 -3.59 -15.31 18.92
N VAL A 926 -4.26 -15.34 20.06
CA VAL A 926 -5.54 -14.68 20.22
C VAL A 926 -5.30 -13.23 20.65
N LYS A 927 -4.36 -13.04 21.56
CA LYS A 927 -4.10 -11.76 22.20
C LYS A 927 -2.76 -11.78 22.93
N GLN A 928 -2.14 -10.62 23.06
CA GLN A 928 -0.96 -10.37 23.87
C GLN A 928 -1.31 -9.34 24.94
N ILE A 929 -0.93 -9.58 26.19
CA ILE A 929 -1.12 -8.66 27.32
C ILE A 929 0.21 -8.44 28.05
N THR A 930 0.32 -7.37 28.81
CA THR A 930 1.48 -7.09 29.65
C THR A 930 1.06 -7.10 31.11
N ARG A 931 1.80 -7.80 31.98
CA ARG A 931 1.60 -7.80 33.43
C ARG A 931 2.92 -7.38 34.11
N GLY A 932 2.99 -6.13 34.56
CA GLY A 932 4.25 -5.54 35.02
C GLY A 932 5.23 -5.33 33.86
N GLU A 933 6.42 -5.92 33.93
CA GLU A 933 7.39 -5.96 32.82
C GLU A 933 7.28 -7.23 31.96
N GLU A 934 6.36 -8.16 32.29
CA GLU A 934 6.24 -9.45 31.60
C GLU A 934 5.18 -9.40 30.48
N GLU A 935 5.57 -9.89 29.31
CA GLU A 935 4.70 -10.10 28.15
C GLU A 935 4.04 -11.49 28.23
N ILE A 936 2.71 -11.54 28.20
CA ILE A 936 1.92 -12.77 28.31
C ILE A 936 1.12 -12.96 27.02
N TRP A 937 1.31 -14.12 26.38
CA TRP A 937 0.56 -14.51 25.18
C TRP A 937 -0.63 -15.39 25.54
N ILE A 938 -1.81 -14.99 25.08
CA ILE A 938 -3.03 -15.80 25.12
C ILE A 938 -3.18 -16.49 23.77
N ILE A 939 -3.08 -17.82 23.78
CA ILE A 939 -3.00 -18.61 22.56
C ILE A 939 -4.12 -19.65 22.54
N ASN A 940 -4.82 -19.76 21.40
CA ASN A 940 -5.82 -20.78 21.16
C ASN A 940 -5.14 -22.15 21.10
N PRO A 941 -5.44 -23.08 22.04
CA PRO A 941 -4.74 -24.35 22.12
C PRO A 941 -4.96 -25.23 20.89
N LYS A 942 -6.07 -25.07 20.14
CA LYS A 942 -6.38 -25.87 18.94
C LYS A 942 -5.45 -25.56 17.77
N THR A 943 -5.00 -24.32 17.66
CA THR A 943 -4.15 -23.82 16.57
C THR A 943 -2.81 -23.32 17.06
N LEU A 944 -2.45 -23.64 18.31
CA LEU A 944 -1.22 -23.20 18.96
C LEU A 944 -0.01 -23.62 18.12
N GLU A 945 0.78 -22.64 17.69
CA GLU A 945 2.05 -22.85 17.03
C GLU A 945 3.02 -21.73 17.39
N LEU A 946 4.01 -22.06 18.21
CA LEU A 946 5.12 -21.16 18.50
C LEU A 946 6.29 -21.48 17.56
N VAL A 947 7.03 -20.47 17.16
CA VAL A 947 8.28 -20.63 16.41
C VAL A 947 9.38 -19.94 17.21
N THR A 948 10.42 -20.68 17.58
CA THR A 948 11.68 -20.09 18.03
C THR A 948 12.59 -19.88 16.84
N ASP A 949 13.41 -18.83 16.90
CA ASP A 949 14.40 -18.52 15.87
C ASP A 949 15.69 -18.02 16.52
N SER A 950 16.80 -18.10 15.78
CA SER A 950 18.13 -17.73 16.28
C SER A 950 19.02 -17.21 15.15
N PHE A 951 19.72 -16.10 15.41
CA PHE A 951 20.77 -15.59 14.52
C PHE A 951 21.99 -16.52 14.42
N ILE A 952 22.21 -17.35 15.45
CA ILE A 952 23.28 -18.34 15.50
C ILE A 952 22.69 -19.73 15.21
N PRO A 953 23.08 -20.39 14.11
CA PRO A 953 22.67 -21.76 13.84
C PRO A 953 23.17 -22.72 14.93
N SER A 954 22.35 -23.72 15.28
CA SER A 954 22.66 -24.67 16.36
C SER A 954 22.89 -26.08 15.86
N LYS A 955 23.91 -26.77 16.41
CA LYS A 955 24.23 -28.17 16.06
C LYS A 955 23.50 -29.18 16.92
N LYS A 956 23.22 -28.78 18.15
CA LYS A 956 22.47 -29.57 19.12
C LYS A 956 21.28 -28.77 19.57
N ALA A 957 20.17 -29.45 19.81
CA ALA A 957 19.00 -28.83 20.38
C ALA A 957 18.56 -29.63 21.59
N PHE A 958 18.17 -28.94 22.65
CA PHE A 958 17.74 -29.56 23.90
C PHE A 958 16.34 -29.06 24.25
N THR A 959 15.46 -29.99 24.59
CA THR A 959 14.20 -29.70 25.26
C THR A 959 14.26 -30.26 26.67
N TRP A 960 14.12 -29.41 27.69
CA TRP A 960 14.24 -29.81 29.10
C TRP A 960 15.48 -30.67 29.42
N GLU A 961 16.66 -30.25 28.94
CA GLU A 961 17.96 -30.95 29.06
C GLU A 961 18.04 -32.33 28.37
N LYS A 962 17.01 -32.75 27.62
CA LYS A 962 17.06 -33.90 26.72
C LYS A 962 17.45 -33.43 25.31
N GLU A 963 18.48 -34.06 24.75
CA GLU A 963 18.89 -33.80 23.37
C GLU A 963 17.83 -34.32 22.39
N GLU A 964 17.40 -33.46 21.47
CA GLU A 964 16.44 -33.79 20.42
C GLU A 964 17.14 -34.05 19.08
N SER A 965 16.62 -35.01 18.31
CA SER A 965 17.09 -35.25 16.95
C SER A 965 16.50 -34.21 16.01
N ILE A 966 17.36 -33.36 15.44
CA ILE A 966 16.95 -32.28 14.53
C ILE A 966 17.09 -32.64 13.04
N GLU A 967 17.87 -33.67 12.69
CA GLU A 967 18.10 -34.11 11.29
C GLU A 967 18.46 -32.97 10.31
N THR A 968 19.19 -31.95 10.78
CA THR A 968 19.58 -30.76 10.00
C THR A 968 21.05 -30.78 9.58
N ASN A 969 21.44 -29.83 8.72
CA ASN A 969 22.83 -29.63 8.35
C ASN A 969 23.62 -29.03 9.53
N THR A 970 24.54 -29.81 10.11
CA THR A 970 25.45 -29.39 11.18
C THR A 970 26.86 -29.05 10.68
N GLY A 971 27.07 -29.10 9.36
CA GLY A 971 28.35 -28.87 8.70
C GLY A 971 28.84 -27.42 8.72
N PHE A 972 28.00 -26.48 9.17
CA PHE A 972 28.38 -25.06 9.30
C PHE A 972 29.51 -24.85 10.33
N ALA A 973 30.23 -23.74 10.17
CA ALA A 973 31.44 -23.38 10.89
C ALA A 973 31.45 -21.87 11.18
N ILE A 974 32.57 -21.26 11.60
CA ILE A 974 32.69 -19.80 11.69
C ILE A 974 33.86 -19.34 10.82
N ASN A 975 33.56 -18.94 9.58
CA ASN A 975 34.57 -18.59 8.57
C ASN A 975 35.49 -17.43 9.05
N PRO A 976 34.96 -16.27 9.50
CA PRO A 976 35.81 -15.13 9.88
C PRO A 976 36.76 -15.43 11.04
N MET A 977 36.39 -16.36 11.92
CA MET A 977 37.19 -16.78 13.07
C MET A 977 38.11 -17.97 12.77
N GLY A 978 38.03 -18.55 11.57
CA GLY A 978 38.83 -19.71 11.20
C GLY A 978 38.49 -20.97 11.99
N ILE A 979 37.32 -21.02 12.64
CA ILE A 979 36.87 -22.16 13.46
C ILE A 979 36.18 -23.16 12.54
N ASN A 980 36.64 -24.41 12.55
CA ASN A 980 36.03 -25.48 11.76
C ASN A 980 34.75 -26.01 12.42
N SER A 981 33.98 -26.79 11.66
CA SER A 981 32.72 -27.36 12.14
C SER A 981 32.92 -28.25 13.38
N ASP A 982 33.97 -29.05 13.42
CA ASP A 982 34.31 -29.95 14.53
C ASP A 982 34.78 -29.23 15.80
N GLU A 983 35.22 -27.97 15.69
CA GLU A 983 35.66 -27.12 16.79
C GLU A 983 34.53 -26.23 17.35
N LEU A 984 33.40 -26.18 16.66
CA LEU A 984 32.26 -25.32 16.99
C LEU A 984 31.16 -26.10 17.72
N GLU A 985 30.91 -25.73 18.97
CA GLU A 985 29.74 -26.19 19.72
C GLU A 985 28.69 -25.08 19.81
N THR A 986 27.49 -25.35 19.30
CA THR A 986 26.32 -24.47 19.44
C THR A 986 25.11 -25.28 19.87
N THR A 987 24.38 -24.75 20.86
CA THR A 987 23.24 -25.43 21.47
C THR A 987 22.03 -24.51 21.52
N HIS A 988 20.90 -24.98 21.02
CA HIS A 988 19.60 -24.31 21.18
C HIS A 988 18.85 -25.00 22.32
N LYS A 989 18.47 -24.25 23.36
CA LYS A 989 17.75 -24.82 24.50
C LYS A 989 16.36 -24.21 24.59
N VAL A 990 15.34 -25.06 24.62
CA VAL A 990 13.96 -24.64 24.90
C VAL A 990 13.48 -25.34 26.17
N THR A 991 12.99 -24.55 27.12
CA THR A 991 12.37 -25.04 28.34
C THR A 991 11.02 -24.37 28.47
N ILE A 992 9.95 -25.18 28.47
CA ILE A 992 8.60 -24.69 28.74
C ILE A 992 8.23 -25.14 30.15
N SER A 993 7.76 -24.22 30.98
CA SER A 993 7.27 -24.53 32.31
C SER A 993 5.79 -24.15 32.43
N LYS A 994 5.06 -24.91 33.25
CA LYS A 994 3.71 -24.56 33.67
C LYS A 994 3.79 -24.12 35.13
N ASP A 995 3.40 -22.89 35.44
CA ASP A 995 3.43 -22.33 36.80
C ASP A 995 4.82 -22.46 37.46
N GLY A 996 5.88 -22.30 36.67
CA GLY A 996 7.27 -22.48 37.13
C GLY A 996 7.74 -23.94 37.24
N ASN A 997 6.85 -24.93 37.10
CA ASN A 997 7.19 -26.34 37.08
C ASN A 997 7.39 -26.86 35.64
N SER A 998 8.61 -27.29 35.34
CA SER A 998 8.95 -27.80 34.01
C SER A 998 8.48 -29.24 33.75
N GLU A 999 8.25 -30.05 34.78
CA GLU A 999 7.81 -31.45 34.63
C GLU A 999 6.39 -31.54 34.07
N ASP A 1000 5.51 -30.62 34.47
CA ASP A 1000 4.09 -30.63 34.08
C ASP A 1000 3.88 -30.28 32.60
N ALA A 1001 4.85 -29.62 31.97
CA ALA A 1001 4.84 -29.25 30.56
C ALA A 1001 5.51 -30.30 29.64
N LYS A 1002 6.28 -31.24 30.20
CA LYS A 1002 6.95 -32.29 29.41
C LYS A 1002 5.93 -33.16 28.70
N ALA A 1003 6.27 -33.61 27.49
CA ALA A 1003 5.44 -34.43 26.61
C ALA A 1003 4.09 -33.81 26.19
N LYS A 1004 3.81 -32.54 26.54
CA LYS A 1004 2.64 -31.80 26.05
C LYS A 1004 2.87 -31.10 24.72
N PHE A 1005 4.12 -30.93 24.32
CA PHE A 1005 4.52 -30.25 23.10
C PHE A 1005 5.36 -31.15 22.21
N SER A 1006 5.14 -31.03 20.90
CA SER A 1006 5.97 -31.60 19.85
C SER A 1006 6.79 -30.48 19.22
N PHE A 1007 8.05 -30.79 18.95
CA PHE A 1007 9.03 -29.87 18.41
C PHE A 1007 9.43 -30.34 17.02
N ALA A 1008 9.17 -29.53 16.01
CA ALA A 1008 9.63 -29.76 14.64
C ALA A 1008 10.76 -28.77 14.33
N PRO A 1009 11.90 -29.22 13.81
CA PRO A 1009 13.02 -28.33 13.49
C PRO A 1009 12.65 -27.32 12.40
N VAL A 1010 13.05 -26.07 12.59
CA VAL A 1010 12.99 -25.00 11.58
C VAL A 1010 14.40 -24.80 11.05
N THR A 1011 14.52 -24.77 9.73
CA THR A 1011 15.80 -24.62 9.04
C THR A 1011 15.84 -23.38 8.18
N LYS A 1012 17.02 -22.75 8.09
CA LYS A 1012 17.28 -21.59 7.24
C LYS A 1012 18.51 -21.78 6.38
N ALA A 1013 18.70 -20.89 5.42
CA ALA A 1013 19.94 -20.74 4.67
C ALA A 1013 20.86 -19.77 5.44
N ALA A 1014 22.07 -20.21 5.79
CA ALA A 1014 23.05 -19.38 6.50
C ALA A 1014 24.15 -18.90 5.55
N PRO A 1015 24.48 -17.59 5.50
CA PRO A 1015 25.52 -17.08 4.61
C PRO A 1015 26.89 -17.72 4.88
N THR A 1016 27.55 -18.25 3.85
CA THR A 1016 28.86 -18.91 3.99
C THR A 1016 29.97 -17.93 4.39
N ALA A 1017 29.80 -16.63 4.14
CA ALA A 1017 30.72 -15.59 4.56
C ALA A 1017 30.88 -15.54 6.10
N ILE A 1018 29.84 -15.92 6.84
CA ILE A 1018 29.83 -15.97 8.31
C ILE A 1018 29.92 -17.43 8.77
N TRP A 1019 29.04 -18.29 8.25
CA TRP A 1019 28.78 -19.64 8.76
C TRP A 1019 29.38 -20.77 7.91
N GLY A 1020 30.13 -20.44 6.85
CA GLY A 1020 30.73 -21.42 5.95
C GLY A 1020 32.02 -22.02 6.49
N LYS A 1021 32.48 -23.11 5.88
CA LYS A 1021 33.76 -23.75 6.23
C LYS A 1021 34.95 -22.79 5.98
N PRO A 1022 35.83 -22.55 6.96
CA PRO A 1022 37.03 -21.74 6.74
C PRO A 1022 38.01 -22.47 5.81
N ASN A 1023 38.58 -21.74 4.85
CA ASN A 1023 39.61 -22.27 3.96
C ASN A 1023 40.96 -21.68 4.36
N LEU A 1024 41.70 -22.36 5.24
CA LEU A 1024 42.97 -21.84 5.74
C LEU A 1024 44.14 -22.19 4.81
N THR A 1025 45.12 -21.30 4.74
CA THR A 1025 46.46 -21.57 4.18
C THR A 1025 47.31 -22.34 5.19
N ASP A 1026 48.43 -22.91 4.75
CA ASP A 1026 49.42 -23.57 5.62
C ASP A 1026 49.98 -22.64 6.72
N LYS A 1027 49.78 -21.32 6.58
CA LYS A 1027 50.17 -20.30 7.55
C LYS A 1027 49.02 -19.85 8.47
N GLY A 1028 47.87 -20.54 8.46
CA GLY A 1028 46.71 -20.21 9.29
C GLY A 1028 45.95 -18.96 8.87
N ARG A 1029 46.09 -18.53 7.61
CA ARG A 1029 45.42 -17.32 7.05
C ARG A 1029 44.24 -17.74 6.18
N LEU A 1030 43.14 -16.99 6.19
CA LEU A 1030 41.91 -17.30 5.45
C LEU A 1030 42.08 -17.04 3.95
N LYS A 1031 42.02 -18.10 3.15
CA LYS A 1031 42.00 -17.99 1.69
C LYS A 1031 40.74 -17.28 1.23
N LEU A 1032 40.91 -16.63 0.08
CA LEU A 1032 39.90 -15.83 -0.57
C LEU A 1032 38.66 -16.65 -0.94
N PRO A 1033 37.45 -16.10 -0.70
CA PRO A 1033 36.26 -16.60 -1.34
C PRO A 1033 36.42 -16.54 -2.86
N GLU A 1034 36.10 -17.62 -3.55
CA GLU A 1034 36.00 -17.58 -5.00
C GLU A 1034 34.82 -16.70 -5.40
N VAL A 1035 34.93 -15.98 -6.53
CA VAL A 1035 33.83 -15.14 -7.06
C VAL A 1035 32.51 -15.91 -7.15
N ASN A 1036 32.59 -17.22 -7.43
CA ASN A 1036 31.44 -18.13 -7.58
C ASN A 1036 31.40 -19.22 -6.50
N GLY A 1037 31.94 -18.94 -5.31
CA GLY A 1037 31.83 -19.85 -4.17
C GLY A 1037 30.37 -20.11 -3.79
N GLN A 1038 30.15 -21.17 -3.02
CA GLN A 1038 28.85 -21.44 -2.41
C GLN A 1038 28.44 -20.25 -1.54
N GLN A 1039 27.21 -19.75 -1.73
CA GLN A 1039 26.72 -18.54 -1.06
C GLN A 1039 26.07 -18.84 0.31
N PHE A 1040 25.41 -19.99 0.41
CA PHE A 1040 24.66 -20.38 1.61
C PHE A 1040 24.96 -21.82 2.03
N GLU A 1041 25.04 -22.05 3.34
CA GLU A 1041 24.85 -23.36 3.96
C GLU A 1041 23.34 -23.56 4.18
N ASN A 1042 22.74 -24.43 3.38
CA ASN A 1042 21.30 -24.67 3.43
C ASN A 1042 20.93 -25.68 4.51
N GLY A 1043 19.70 -25.57 5.01
CA GLY A 1043 19.14 -26.55 5.93
C GLY A 1043 19.77 -26.54 7.32
N VAL A 1044 20.37 -25.42 7.74
CA VAL A 1044 20.92 -25.30 9.10
C VAL A 1044 19.79 -25.03 10.08
N PHE A 1045 19.86 -25.63 11.26
CA PHE A 1045 18.83 -25.45 12.29
C PHE A 1045 18.88 -24.03 12.88
N SER A 1046 17.75 -23.31 12.84
CA SER A 1046 17.62 -21.98 13.42
C SER A 1046 16.67 -21.95 14.63
N GLY A 1047 15.79 -22.94 14.78
CA GLY A 1047 14.91 -23.05 15.94
C GLY A 1047 13.85 -24.13 15.79
N PHE A 1048 12.78 -24.04 16.56
CA PHE A 1048 11.71 -25.04 16.61
C PHE A 1048 10.35 -24.43 16.29
N ARG A 1049 9.57 -25.15 15.50
CA ARG A 1049 8.12 -25.05 15.44
C ARG A 1049 7.54 -25.95 16.53
N ILE A 1050 6.91 -25.33 17.51
CA ILE A 1050 6.39 -25.97 18.72
C ILE A 1050 4.86 -26.01 18.63
N ILE A 1051 4.30 -27.21 18.64
CA ILE A 1051 2.85 -27.47 18.59
C ILE A 1051 2.43 -28.39 19.74
N PRO A 1052 1.15 -28.49 20.10
CA PRO A 1052 0.68 -29.51 21.03
C PRO A 1052 1.01 -30.92 20.53
N ALA A 1053 1.56 -31.78 21.39
CA ALA A 1053 1.94 -33.15 21.05
C ALA A 1053 0.73 -34.03 20.71
N GLU A 1054 -0.39 -33.78 21.39
CA GLU A 1054 -1.69 -34.32 21.04
C GLU A 1054 -2.58 -33.15 20.62
N SER A 1055 -3.32 -33.30 19.52
CA SER A 1055 -4.39 -32.36 19.19
C SER A 1055 -5.32 -32.28 20.40
N PRO A 1056 -5.63 -31.08 20.91
CA PRO A 1056 -6.57 -30.96 22.01
C PRO A 1056 -7.85 -31.68 21.61
N LYS A 1057 -8.22 -32.72 22.36
CA LYS A 1057 -9.55 -33.31 22.20
C LYS A 1057 -10.52 -32.16 22.46
N ALA A 1058 -11.50 -31.98 21.58
CA ALA A 1058 -12.64 -31.15 21.94
C ALA A 1058 -13.10 -31.65 23.30
N GLY A 1059 -13.04 -30.79 24.32
CA GLY A 1059 -13.55 -31.17 25.62
C GLY A 1059 -14.97 -31.66 25.42
N GLU A 1060 -15.34 -32.79 26.01
CA GLU A 1060 -16.76 -33.03 26.21
C GLU A 1060 -17.25 -31.81 26.98
N SER A 1061 -18.23 -31.10 26.43
CA SER A 1061 -19.01 -30.19 27.26
C SER A 1061 -19.43 -31.01 28.46
N ASN A 1062 -18.95 -30.65 29.67
CA ASN A 1062 -19.36 -31.37 30.87
C ASN A 1062 -20.88 -31.44 30.82
N SER A 1063 -21.42 -32.66 30.82
CA SER A 1063 -22.86 -32.83 30.95
C SER A 1063 -23.18 -32.34 32.35
N ILE A 1064 -23.61 -31.08 32.46
CA ILE A 1064 -24.21 -30.59 33.68
C ILE A 1064 -25.53 -31.34 33.77
N GLY A 1065 -25.57 -32.37 34.63
CA GLY A 1065 -26.80 -33.03 35.00
C GLY A 1065 -27.78 -31.94 35.49
N VAL A 1066 -29.01 -31.98 35.00
CA VAL A 1066 -30.02 -30.97 35.38
C VAL A 1066 -30.20 -30.94 36.90
N GLU A 1067 -29.90 -32.04 37.59
CA GLU A 1067 -29.83 -32.11 39.07
C GLU A 1067 -28.80 -31.17 39.72
N HIS A 1068 -27.68 -30.85 39.05
CA HIS A 1068 -26.68 -29.91 39.54
C HIS A 1068 -27.05 -28.44 39.27
N LEU A 1069 -28.05 -28.21 38.42
CA LEU A 1069 -28.66 -26.90 38.17
C LEU A 1069 -29.94 -26.70 39.00
N GLN A 1070 -30.27 -27.66 39.87
CA GLN A 1070 -31.34 -27.47 40.83
C GLN A 1070 -30.79 -26.68 42.01
N ASN A 1071 -31.43 -25.54 42.25
CA ASN A 1071 -31.12 -24.59 43.30
C ASN A 1071 -31.09 -25.29 44.67
N GLU A 1072 -29.91 -25.60 45.22
CA GLU A 1072 -29.74 -26.08 46.59
C GLU A 1072 -29.47 -24.89 47.54
N THR A 1073 -30.41 -24.64 48.45
CA THR A 1073 -30.35 -23.52 49.42
C THR A 1073 -29.56 -23.83 50.69
N SER A 1074 -28.62 -24.78 50.66
CA SER A 1074 -27.80 -25.08 51.85
C SER A 1074 -26.67 -24.06 52.01
N LEU A 1075 -26.78 -23.22 53.04
CA LEU A 1075 -25.73 -22.32 53.53
C LEU A 1075 -24.43 -23.11 53.81
N ILE A 1076 -23.33 -22.65 53.24
CA ILE A 1076 -21.99 -23.07 53.63
C ILE A 1076 -21.55 -22.13 54.77
N ASP A 1077 -21.70 -22.58 56.02
CA ASP A 1077 -21.24 -21.81 57.18
C ASP A 1077 -19.70 -21.66 57.21
N ASP A 1078 -19.23 -20.51 57.71
CA ASP A 1078 -17.83 -20.18 58.03
C ASP A 1078 -16.81 -19.97 56.89
N ARG A 1079 -17.20 -19.42 55.72
CA ARG A 1079 -16.20 -19.04 54.68
C ARG A 1079 -15.40 -17.77 54.98
N TYR A 1080 -15.89 -16.86 55.84
CA TYR A 1080 -15.27 -15.55 56.06
C TYR A 1080 -15.07 -15.22 57.53
N SER A 1081 -13.81 -14.99 57.91
CA SER A 1081 -13.40 -14.50 59.23
C SER A 1081 -13.27 -12.97 59.19
N TRP A 1082 -14.27 -12.26 59.71
CA TRP A 1082 -14.23 -10.80 59.84
C TRP A 1082 -13.64 -10.37 61.19
N GLN A 1083 -12.73 -9.40 61.19
CA GLN A 1083 -12.27 -8.73 62.42
C GLN A 1083 -13.17 -7.54 62.75
N THR A 1084 -13.62 -7.45 64.00
CA THR A 1084 -14.42 -6.32 64.50
C THR A 1084 -13.52 -5.14 64.84
N LEU A 1085 -13.65 -4.02 64.11
CA LEU A 1085 -12.99 -2.76 64.44
C LEU A 1085 -13.72 -2.02 65.58
N GLU A 1086 -12.97 -1.40 66.49
CA GLU A 1086 -13.56 -0.58 67.57
C GLU A 1086 -14.27 0.66 67.00
N LYS A 1087 -15.43 1.00 67.59
CA LYS A 1087 -16.22 2.17 67.19
C LYS A 1087 -15.48 3.46 67.53
N PHE A 1088 -15.53 4.42 66.62
CA PHE A 1088 -15.00 5.76 66.82
C PHE A 1088 -15.63 6.46 68.05
N VAL A 1089 -14.80 7.11 68.88
CA VAL A 1089 -15.21 7.92 70.04
C VAL A 1089 -14.63 9.32 69.89
N ALA A 1090 -15.50 10.34 69.94
CA ALA A 1090 -15.11 11.73 69.75
C ALA A 1090 -14.29 12.28 70.94
N SER A 1091 -13.29 13.13 70.65
CA SER A 1091 -12.45 13.77 71.68
C SER A 1091 -13.17 14.97 72.31
N PRO A 1092 -13.25 15.06 73.65
CA PRO A 1092 -13.92 16.17 74.36
C PRO A 1092 -13.10 17.47 74.38
N ASP A 1093 -11.82 17.42 73.99
CA ASP A 1093 -10.87 18.53 74.19
C ASP A 1093 -11.00 19.65 73.13
N TYR A 1094 -11.71 19.40 72.03
CA TYR A 1094 -11.90 20.35 70.94
C TYR A 1094 -13.39 20.60 70.75
N THR A 1095 -13.87 21.71 71.31
CA THR A 1095 -15.31 22.02 71.38
C THR A 1095 -15.72 23.08 70.36
N GLU A 1096 -14.84 24.05 70.09
CA GLU A 1096 -15.09 25.10 69.12
C GLU A 1096 -14.66 24.71 67.70
N GLU A 1097 -15.29 25.32 66.70
CA GLU A 1097 -15.13 24.93 65.30
C GLU A 1097 -13.71 25.19 64.76
N ILE A 1098 -13.09 26.29 65.21
CA ILE A 1098 -11.73 26.66 64.85
C ILE A 1098 -10.72 25.64 65.41
N GLU A 1099 -10.89 25.20 66.65
CA GLU A 1099 -10.00 24.21 67.28
C GLU A 1099 -10.05 22.85 66.55
N LYS A 1100 -11.23 22.45 66.08
CA LYS A 1100 -11.42 21.22 65.28
C LYS A 1100 -10.75 21.34 63.91
N ARG A 1101 -10.86 22.49 63.24
CA ARG A 1101 -10.21 22.73 61.95
C ARG A 1101 -8.69 22.71 62.08
N ASP A 1102 -8.15 23.37 63.09
CA ASP A 1102 -6.71 23.41 63.32
C ASP A 1102 -6.16 22.02 63.65
N ARG A 1103 -6.89 21.22 64.43
CA ARG A 1103 -6.51 19.83 64.68
C ARG A 1103 -6.50 18.97 63.42
N ILE A 1104 -7.46 19.16 62.51
CA ILE A 1104 -7.48 18.47 61.21
C ILE A 1104 -6.26 18.89 60.39
N ARG A 1105 -5.95 20.19 60.31
CA ARG A 1105 -4.78 20.68 59.58
C ARG A 1105 -3.48 20.06 60.08
N GLU A 1106 -3.33 19.92 61.40
CA GLU A 1106 -2.14 19.32 62.01
C GLU A 1106 -2.02 17.81 61.78
N THR A 1107 -3.14 17.08 61.73
CA THR A 1107 -3.13 15.61 61.73
C THR A 1107 -3.29 14.98 60.35
N ILE A 1108 -3.87 15.70 59.37
CA ILE A 1108 -4.24 15.11 58.09
C ILE A 1108 -3.05 14.91 57.14
N THR A 1109 -2.02 15.75 57.27
CA THR A 1109 -0.81 15.63 56.43
C THR A 1109 0.09 14.48 56.87
N THR A 1110 0.05 14.11 58.15
CA THR A 1110 0.89 13.03 58.73
C THR A 1110 0.07 12.10 59.61
N ASN A 1111 -0.36 10.96 59.04
CA ASN A 1111 -1.10 9.91 59.76
C ASN A 1111 -0.52 8.52 59.44
N SER A 1112 0.24 7.97 60.39
CA SER A 1112 0.95 6.71 60.22
C SER A 1112 0.05 5.48 60.04
N GLN A 1113 -1.17 5.50 60.59
CA GLN A 1113 -2.12 4.40 60.42
C GLN A 1113 -2.69 4.37 59.00
N ARG A 1114 -3.03 5.54 58.45
CA ARG A 1114 -3.46 5.67 57.06
C ARG A 1114 -2.36 5.20 56.12
N ASP A 1115 -1.13 5.66 56.32
CA ASP A 1115 -0.02 5.34 55.41
C ASP A 1115 0.30 3.84 55.44
N ALA A 1116 0.20 3.19 56.61
CA ALA A 1116 0.32 1.73 56.73
C ALA A 1116 -0.84 0.98 56.04
N LEU A 1117 -2.07 1.48 56.14
CA LEU A 1117 -3.22 0.89 55.45
C LEU A 1117 -3.09 1.02 53.92
N LEU A 1118 -2.64 2.18 53.43
CA LEU A 1118 -2.41 2.41 52.01
C LEU A 1118 -1.33 1.46 51.48
N GLN A 1119 -0.23 1.28 52.21
CA GLN A 1119 0.79 0.30 51.82
C GLN A 1119 0.27 -1.14 51.83
N ALA A 1120 -0.54 -1.51 52.82
CA ALA A 1120 -1.14 -2.85 52.87
C ALA A 1120 -2.13 -3.10 51.71
N LEU A 1121 -2.78 -2.05 51.23
CA LEU A 1121 -3.64 -2.07 50.05
C LEU A 1121 -2.87 -1.92 48.73
N GLY A 1122 -1.53 -1.90 48.77
CA GLY A 1122 -0.66 -1.83 47.59
C GLY A 1122 -0.39 -0.43 47.05
N PHE A 1123 -0.82 0.62 47.75
CA PHE A 1123 -0.61 2.02 47.35
C PHE A 1123 0.62 2.64 48.04
N ALA A 1124 1.39 3.45 47.31
CA ALA A 1124 2.46 4.24 47.92
C ALA A 1124 1.88 5.52 48.56
N PRO A 1125 2.15 5.85 49.84
CA PRO A 1125 1.54 7.00 50.51
C PRO A 1125 1.78 8.34 49.81
N SER A 1126 2.89 8.48 49.08
CA SER A 1126 3.22 9.68 48.31
C SER A 1126 2.35 9.89 47.07
N GLN A 1127 1.64 8.86 46.58
CA GLN A 1127 0.67 8.97 45.47
C GLN A 1127 -0.66 9.58 45.91
N VAL A 1128 -0.91 9.64 47.23
CA VAL A 1128 -2.14 10.19 47.79
C VAL A 1128 -1.81 11.57 48.39
N GLN A 1129 -1.96 12.62 47.59
CA GLN A 1129 -1.76 14.00 48.06
C GLN A 1129 -2.95 14.46 48.90
N ILE A 1130 -2.76 14.50 50.22
CA ILE A 1130 -3.75 15.05 51.16
C ILE A 1130 -3.20 16.34 51.75
N ASP A 1131 -3.81 17.45 51.33
CA ASP A 1131 -3.45 18.79 51.79
C ASP A 1131 -4.22 19.14 53.08
N SER A 1132 -3.54 19.78 54.02
CA SER A 1132 -4.12 20.47 55.18
C SER A 1132 -5.27 21.41 54.83
N ALA A 1133 -5.31 21.97 53.60
CA ALA A 1133 -6.40 22.80 53.10
C ALA A 1133 -7.77 22.09 53.06
N ILE A 1134 -7.81 20.75 53.11
CA ILE A 1134 -9.07 20.00 53.27
C ILE A 1134 -9.83 20.41 54.55
N ALA A 1135 -9.13 20.85 55.59
CA ALA A 1135 -9.77 21.34 56.81
C ALA A 1135 -10.73 22.51 56.55
N ASP A 1136 -10.48 23.28 55.49
CA ASP A 1136 -11.32 24.42 55.08
C ASP A 1136 -12.51 24.02 54.22
N SER A 1137 -12.46 22.81 53.64
CA SER A 1137 -13.53 22.28 52.79
C SER A 1137 -14.74 21.78 53.58
N PHE A 1138 -14.56 21.52 54.89
CA PHE A 1138 -15.68 21.14 55.74
C PHE A 1138 -16.60 22.33 56.00
N VAL A 1139 -17.91 22.12 55.98
CA VAL A 1139 -18.89 23.15 56.37
C VAL A 1139 -18.93 23.31 57.89
N PHE A 1140 -18.78 22.19 58.62
CA PHE A 1140 -18.49 22.15 60.05
C PHE A 1140 -17.38 21.14 60.29
N ALA A 1141 -16.31 21.53 60.96
CA ALA A 1141 -15.20 20.61 61.17
C ALA A 1141 -15.58 19.43 62.09
N PRO A 1142 -15.36 18.18 61.64
CA PRO A 1142 -15.62 17.01 62.46
C PRO A 1142 -14.68 16.98 63.68
N GLN A 1143 -15.13 16.35 64.76
CA GLN A 1143 -14.24 16.09 65.89
C GLN A 1143 -13.26 14.99 65.50
N VAL A 1144 -11.98 15.28 65.62
CA VAL A 1144 -10.88 14.34 65.32
C VAL A 1144 -10.15 14.02 66.62
N LYS A 1145 -9.65 12.79 66.73
CA LYS A 1145 -8.96 12.30 67.94
C LYS A 1145 -7.50 12.76 67.99
#